data_AF-A0A0N5BFL9-F1
#
_entry.id   AF-A0A0N5BFL9-F1
#
_cell.length_a   1.000
_cell.length_b   1.000
_cell.length_c   1.000
_cell.angle_alpha   90.00
_cell.angle_beta   90.00
_cell.angle_gamma   90.00
#
_symmetry.space_group_name_H-M   'P 1'
#
loop_
_entity.id
_entity.type
_entity.pdbx_description
1 polymer ?
#
loop_
_entity_poly.entity_id
_entity_poly.type
_entity_poly.pdbx_seq_one_letter_code
_entity_poly.pdbx_strand_id
1 'polypeptide(L)'
;MYKVISLKEPVVNLNFGDIGLYSIILIEDFYEYLKSSSNLRGNINGYCKKYKVGMLFMVPNVDPGSTFLENNEFMLKNIQPRQYAGNFFINTTSAIPFITKKCLKLEIIQPSTNSWTFFNTSPYFSSILSVNSTDSLSVVIKDDGLYDDVEKVFFGGSIDYWVIQLLFHDTILYFEPRLKIKFSRERYLQIDIDDIFVGQQGTRIVAEDVDHLIKSQQILRKSIDNFSYTLGFSGYFFRKGNILEEKGDEYLIEKKDNFLWFPHMWKHNHAQDHDEPYLKAVMTQNRLFAENFKLPLIKGYAVSPQHIGVYPILDYLYNAWKEIWDITITSTEEYPHFKPMGARRGFKYNNISILPRQTCGLYTHTLYYHAYPGGYQTFLDNIFGGNLFFSILLNPYNVFMTHQQNYAHDRLAEYTFRNIVNFFKCYTNINFKWVESDILRNKYFETFPEEQKIIWTNPCDDTRHIKMLSPKYNCVDISLPNLLIIGPQKTGTTALANFLKLHPDVGANDLLEDSFEEVQFFSSDYKYEKGIYWYSSFFKNARNQSKKIIFEKTANYFDHPTAPLTTSSLLGNPFIVIVLKDPVFRAYSWYQHMRFHNDPVANKYTFEEVMLSNNTDTIKLKSRCFTPGRYAYHLLKWLRYYPPSKIITIDADSLLGEPSKTISLLVKRIGLPEFNFTSVIKYNDNKGFHCAVIEGHSKCLGRSKGRKYSQLMMINLKRSVSQHIPETNDYIGVVNYTNQVFRRAVKNGFEFTLMVVGESGLGKSTFLNTLFYTELEKYEDNVIPSTNKVVSKSFYLTENKVKVKLTLVDTPGFGDSIDNTNCWKPIMEYVDSKYSQYLGEETKIDRKKKIPDERVHLCLYFIAPTGHSLREIDVKFMKNLHDKVNIIPLIAKADTLTAAEMSRFKANILRDIEKHGIKIYQFESDGNDENGQSYSRVPYGVVCSNHIVETKTGKKVRIREYPWGVVEVDNLKHNDFVAMKEVLLRKHLIDLICDTANVHYENFRFNQLSGPFKGSNVDCDPMSQMEAENKILEEQFETTKKNMEKVFSEKVIDWELRLKERENKLAAVEREQRQLLQSKRERLDQLTKEIQDIKTSMGYNENASSKSSPGEKKKKSSTLGLFHRNTKHEI
;
A
#
# COMPACT_ATOMS: atom_id res chain seq x y z
N MET A 1 13.25 -1.45 -3.33
CA MET A 1 11.99 -0.68 -3.37
C MET A 1 11.61 -0.48 -4.83
N TYR A 2 10.36 -0.72 -5.17
CA TYR A 2 9.75 -0.39 -6.46
C TYR A 2 8.51 0.48 -6.19
N LYS A 3 8.01 1.18 -7.22
CA LYS A 3 6.75 1.91 -7.14
C LYS A 3 5.87 1.50 -8.30
N VAL A 4 4.70 0.94 -8.00
CA VAL A 4 3.66 0.67 -9.00
C VAL A 4 2.92 1.97 -9.30
N ILE A 5 2.68 2.25 -10.58
CA ILE A 5 2.05 3.48 -11.06
C ILE A 5 1.10 3.08 -12.19
N SER A 6 -0.14 3.54 -12.17
CA SER A 6 -1.08 3.23 -13.26
C SER A 6 -0.76 4.05 -14.50
N LEU A 7 -0.73 3.42 -15.69
CA LEU A 7 -0.61 4.11 -16.97
C LEU A 7 -1.78 5.07 -17.27
N LYS A 8 -2.84 5.03 -16.47
CA LYS A 8 -3.98 5.96 -16.48
C LYS A 8 -3.68 7.29 -15.77
N GLU A 9 -2.59 7.39 -15.00
CA GLU A 9 -2.20 8.65 -14.35
C GLU A 9 -1.67 9.68 -15.37
N PRO A 10 -2.12 10.95 -15.34
CA PRO A 10 -1.79 11.93 -16.37
C PRO A 10 -0.36 12.50 -16.25
N VAL A 11 0.29 12.35 -15.10
CA VAL A 11 1.65 12.85 -14.82
C VAL A 11 2.37 11.88 -13.89
N VAL A 12 3.52 11.38 -14.33
CA VAL A 12 4.40 10.54 -13.51
C VAL A 12 5.63 11.34 -13.10
N ASN A 13 5.86 11.47 -11.79
CA ASN A 13 7.04 12.12 -11.23
C ASN A 13 8.25 11.15 -11.27
N LEU A 14 9.09 11.29 -12.29
CA LEU A 14 10.27 10.44 -12.52
C LEU A 14 11.57 11.00 -11.94
N ASN A 15 11.66 12.32 -11.76
CA ASN A 15 12.83 13.02 -11.25
C ASN A 15 12.46 14.04 -10.14
N PHE A 16 13.48 14.54 -9.44
CA PHE A 16 13.37 15.70 -8.56
C PHE A 16 14.61 16.58 -8.75
N GLY A 17 14.42 17.73 -9.41
CA GLY A 17 15.54 18.48 -9.99
C GLY A 17 16.33 17.59 -10.96
N ASP A 18 17.66 17.59 -10.81
CA ASP A 18 18.58 16.73 -11.57
C ASP A 18 18.81 15.34 -10.97
N ILE A 19 18.00 14.91 -10.00
CA ILE A 19 18.09 13.56 -9.43
C ILE A 19 16.99 12.68 -10.03
N GLY A 20 17.39 11.66 -10.81
CA GLY A 20 16.48 10.60 -11.24
C GLY A 20 16.08 9.69 -10.07
N LEU A 21 14.80 9.33 -9.97
CA LEU A 21 14.26 8.56 -8.84
C LEU A 21 14.29 7.03 -9.04
N TYR A 22 14.40 6.56 -10.29
CA TYR A 22 14.30 5.15 -10.67
C TYR A 22 15.45 4.77 -11.61
N SER A 23 16.12 3.64 -11.38
CA SER A 23 17.21 3.15 -12.25
C SER A 23 16.76 2.20 -13.36
N ILE A 24 15.55 1.65 -13.27
CA ILE A 24 14.95 0.72 -14.24
C ILE A 24 13.46 1.05 -14.36
N ILE A 25 12.89 0.96 -15.57
CA ILE A 25 11.44 1.04 -15.80
C ILE A 25 10.93 -0.30 -16.32
N LEU A 26 9.93 -0.86 -15.65
CA LEU A 26 9.21 -2.08 -16.04
C LEU A 26 7.81 -1.72 -16.51
N ILE A 27 7.40 -2.29 -17.65
CA ILE A 27 6.06 -2.16 -18.22
C ILE A 27 5.48 -3.57 -18.38
N GLU A 28 4.40 -3.82 -17.65
CA GLU A 28 3.72 -5.11 -17.53
C GLU A 28 2.82 -5.44 -18.73
N ASP A 29 2.29 -4.42 -19.41
CA ASP A 29 1.55 -4.58 -20.67
C ASP A 29 2.07 -3.58 -21.71
N PHE A 30 2.77 -4.10 -22.73
CA PHE A 30 3.27 -3.31 -23.85
C PHE A 30 2.15 -2.65 -24.69
N TYR A 31 1.01 -3.30 -24.87
CA TYR A 31 -0.11 -2.76 -25.63
C TYR A 31 -0.84 -1.64 -24.89
N GLU A 32 -1.01 -1.74 -23.56
CA GLU A 32 -1.47 -0.59 -22.75
C GLU A 32 -0.50 0.58 -22.80
N TYR A 33 0.81 0.32 -22.76
CA TYR A 33 1.81 1.38 -22.93
C TYR A 33 1.69 2.07 -24.30
N LEU A 34 1.47 1.33 -25.39
CA LEU A 34 1.24 1.92 -26.72
C LEU A 34 -0.06 2.74 -26.79
N LYS A 35 -1.14 2.29 -26.13
CA LYS A 35 -2.40 3.03 -25.96
C LYS A 35 -2.21 4.32 -25.13
N SER A 36 -1.22 4.35 -24.24
CA SER A 36 -0.99 5.49 -23.35
C SER A 36 -0.59 6.78 -24.10
N SER A 37 -0.87 7.92 -23.47
CA SER A 37 -0.72 9.23 -24.13
C SER A 37 0.71 9.49 -24.61
N SER A 38 0.84 10.10 -25.79
CA SER A 38 2.15 10.45 -26.37
C SER A 38 3.00 11.33 -25.45
N ASN A 39 2.37 12.17 -24.61
CA ASN A 39 3.04 12.98 -23.61
C ASN A 39 3.61 12.14 -22.45
N LEU A 40 2.90 11.10 -22.00
CA LEU A 40 3.41 10.17 -20.99
C LEU A 40 4.60 9.36 -21.54
N ARG A 41 4.45 8.79 -22.74
CA ARG A 41 5.54 8.08 -23.44
C ARG A 41 6.75 8.98 -23.68
N GLY A 42 6.53 10.23 -24.10
CA GLY A 42 7.59 11.23 -24.29
C GLY A 42 8.31 11.61 -22.99
N ASN A 43 7.59 11.73 -21.87
CA ASN A 43 8.18 11.98 -20.55
C ASN A 43 9.02 10.79 -20.06
N ILE A 44 8.50 9.56 -20.20
CA ILE A 44 9.23 8.33 -19.86
C ILE A 44 10.49 8.20 -20.73
N ASN A 45 10.38 8.36 -22.04
CA ASN A 45 11.53 8.25 -22.95
C ASN A 45 12.57 9.36 -22.70
N GLY A 46 12.11 10.61 -22.50
CA GLY A 46 13.00 11.73 -22.12
C GLY A 46 13.71 11.52 -20.78
N TYR A 47 13.06 10.89 -19.80
CA TYR A 47 13.68 10.47 -18.55
C TYR A 47 14.75 9.39 -18.78
N CYS A 48 14.40 8.32 -19.51
CA CYS A 48 15.32 7.24 -19.85
C CYS A 48 16.57 7.76 -20.58
N LYS A 49 16.38 8.69 -21.52
CA LYS A 49 17.46 9.35 -22.26
C LYS A 49 18.34 10.24 -21.38
N LYS A 50 17.76 11.08 -20.51
CA LYS A 50 18.51 11.97 -19.61
C LYS A 50 19.34 11.20 -18.57
N TYR A 51 18.79 10.14 -17.99
CA TYR A 51 19.40 9.41 -16.87
C TYR A 51 20.02 8.07 -17.25
N LYS A 52 20.01 7.70 -18.54
CA LYS A 52 20.48 6.40 -19.07
C LYS A 52 19.86 5.21 -18.33
N VAL A 53 18.53 5.23 -18.25
CA VAL A 53 17.69 4.20 -17.62
C VAL A 53 17.13 3.26 -18.68
N GLY A 54 17.31 1.96 -18.49
CA GLY A 54 16.79 0.92 -19.37
C GLY A 54 15.31 0.60 -19.15
N MET A 55 14.65 0.08 -20.19
CA MET A 55 13.23 -0.29 -20.16
C MET A 55 13.04 -1.80 -20.36
N LEU A 56 12.16 -2.41 -19.58
CA LEU A 56 11.72 -3.80 -19.75
C LEU A 56 10.23 -3.83 -20.11
N PHE A 57 9.89 -4.63 -21.12
CA PHE A 57 8.53 -4.81 -21.61
C PHE A 57 8.13 -6.28 -21.54
N MET A 58 7.03 -6.56 -20.86
CA MET A 58 6.28 -7.80 -21.04
C MET A 58 5.30 -7.60 -22.20
N VAL A 59 5.29 -8.51 -23.17
CA VAL A 59 4.42 -8.46 -24.35
C VAL A 59 3.36 -9.55 -24.22
N PRO A 60 2.08 -9.18 -23.95
CA PRO A 60 1.01 -10.16 -23.81
C PRO A 60 0.86 -11.05 -25.04
N ASN A 61 0.43 -12.29 -24.83
CA ASN A 61 0.11 -13.23 -25.90
C ASN A 61 -1.33 -13.02 -26.40
N VAL A 62 -1.55 -11.87 -27.05
CA VAL A 62 -2.84 -11.44 -27.60
C VAL A 62 -2.61 -10.82 -28.97
N ASP A 63 -3.51 -11.07 -29.93
CA ASP A 63 -3.43 -10.40 -31.23
C ASP A 63 -3.63 -8.88 -31.05
N PRO A 64 -2.71 -8.03 -31.53
CA PRO A 64 -2.99 -6.61 -31.66
C PRO A 64 -4.05 -6.45 -32.77
N GLY A 65 -5.29 -6.13 -32.36
CA GLY A 65 -6.42 -5.99 -33.29
C GLY A 65 -6.12 -5.05 -34.46
N SER A 66 -6.78 -5.26 -35.60
CA SER A 66 -6.44 -4.66 -36.90
C SER A 66 -6.29 -3.12 -36.90
N THR A 67 -6.97 -2.41 -36.01
CA THR A 67 -6.86 -0.97 -35.80
C THR A 67 -5.53 -0.47 -35.21
N PHE A 68 -4.65 -1.35 -34.70
CA PHE A 68 -3.34 -0.95 -34.15
C PHE A 68 -2.26 -0.66 -35.20
N LEU A 69 -2.43 -1.16 -36.43
CA LEU A 69 -1.35 -1.23 -37.42
C LEU A 69 -1.10 0.08 -38.20
N GLU A 70 -2.01 1.06 -38.12
CA GLU A 70 -1.93 2.26 -38.96
C GLU A 70 -1.01 3.37 -38.44
N ASN A 71 -0.65 3.39 -37.13
CA ASN A 71 -0.07 4.59 -36.50
C ASN A 71 1.09 4.37 -35.49
N ASN A 72 1.70 3.18 -35.39
CA ASN A 72 2.97 3.01 -34.66
C ASN A 72 3.97 2.18 -35.49
N GLU A 73 5.16 2.74 -35.71
CA GLU A 73 6.10 2.32 -36.74
C GLU A 73 7.00 1.13 -36.35
N PHE A 74 7.41 0.37 -37.36
CA PHE A 74 8.41 -0.72 -37.34
C PHE A 74 8.15 -1.92 -36.40
N MET A 75 8.05 -1.72 -35.09
CA MET A 75 8.11 -2.80 -34.09
C MET A 75 6.93 -3.77 -34.13
N LEU A 76 5.70 -3.27 -34.28
CA LEU A 76 4.49 -4.11 -34.30
C LEU A 76 4.46 -5.13 -35.44
N LYS A 77 5.20 -4.89 -36.54
CA LYS A 77 5.30 -5.82 -37.68
C LYS A 77 6.19 -7.03 -37.40
N ASN A 78 6.98 -6.99 -36.32
CA ASN A 78 7.93 -8.04 -35.95
C ASN A 78 7.42 -8.97 -34.84
N ILE A 79 6.17 -8.79 -34.37
CA ILE A 79 5.57 -9.57 -33.28
C ILE A 79 4.65 -10.67 -33.84
N GLN A 80 4.84 -11.91 -33.40
CA GLN A 80 4.04 -13.08 -33.75
C GLN A 80 3.46 -13.71 -32.47
N PRO A 81 2.23 -13.38 -32.07
CA PRO A 81 1.57 -14.02 -30.92
C PRO A 81 1.11 -15.45 -31.23
N ARG A 82 0.66 -16.16 -30.18
CA ARG A 82 0.06 -17.50 -30.18
C ARG A 82 0.89 -18.62 -30.83
N GLN A 83 2.21 -18.52 -30.75
CA GLN A 83 3.13 -19.50 -31.30
C GLN A 83 3.41 -20.64 -30.32
N TYR A 84 3.78 -21.81 -30.84
CA TYR A 84 4.25 -22.95 -30.06
C TYR A 84 5.69 -23.28 -30.46
N ALA A 85 6.55 -23.49 -29.48
CA ALA A 85 7.89 -24.03 -29.65
C ALA A 85 8.00 -25.40 -28.97
N GLY A 86 9.02 -26.18 -29.33
CA GLY A 86 9.45 -27.37 -28.59
C GLY A 86 10.84 -27.25 -27.94
N ASN A 87 11.68 -26.37 -28.49
CA ASN A 87 13.04 -26.11 -28.03
C ASN A 87 13.30 -24.61 -27.95
N PHE A 88 14.21 -24.20 -27.06
CA PHE A 88 14.79 -22.85 -27.03
C PHE A 88 16.31 -22.90 -26.87
N PHE A 89 16.99 -21.84 -27.32
CA PHE A 89 18.43 -21.69 -27.30
C PHE A 89 18.82 -20.32 -26.72
N ILE A 90 19.78 -20.30 -25.78
CA ILE A 90 20.31 -19.05 -25.22
C ILE A 90 21.53 -18.60 -26.02
N ASN A 91 21.41 -17.45 -26.68
CA ASN A 91 22.40 -16.96 -27.63
C ASN A 91 23.74 -16.63 -26.94
N THR A 92 24.85 -17.08 -27.52
CA THR A 92 26.20 -16.85 -26.99
C THR A 92 26.67 -15.41 -27.16
N THR A 93 26.20 -14.73 -28.20
CA THR A 93 26.61 -13.36 -28.54
C THR A 93 26.01 -12.31 -27.59
N SER A 94 24.85 -12.60 -26.99
CA SER A 94 24.15 -11.67 -26.10
C SER A 94 24.97 -11.26 -24.87
N ALA A 95 24.94 -9.97 -24.52
CA ALA A 95 25.63 -9.42 -23.35
C ALA A 95 24.81 -9.53 -22.04
N ILE A 96 23.54 -9.91 -22.10
CA ILE A 96 22.62 -9.95 -20.95
C ILE A 96 22.86 -11.19 -20.04
N PRO A 97 22.97 -12.44 -20.56
CA PRO A 97 23.17 -13.62 -19.72
C PRO A 97 24.43 -13.53 -18.84
N PHE A 98 24.23 -13.44 -17.52
CA PHE A 98 25.28 -13.32 -16.52
C PHE A 98 25.26 -14.49 -15.53
N ILE A 99 24.12 -14.74 -14.89
CA ILE A 99 23.84 -15.95 -14.12
C ILE A 99 23.46 -17.09 -15.07
N THR A 100 22.66 -16.82 -16.10
CA THR A 100 22.21 -17.85 -17.04
C THR A 100 23.37 -18.39 -17.90
N LYS A 101 23.38 -19.70 -18.16
CA LYS A 101 24.37 -20.29 -19.08
C LYS A 101 24.07 -19.93 -20.53
N LYS A 102 25.12 -19.49 -21.24
CA LYS A 102 25.14 -19.32 -22.70
C LYS A 102 25.23 -20.69 -23.39
N CYS A 103 24.78 -20.78 -24.64
CA CYS A 103 24.76 -22.05 -25.41
C CYS A 103 23.88 -23.14 -24.79
N LEU A 104 22.87 -22.74 -24.01
CA LEU A 104 21.95 -23.67 -23.37
C LEU A 104 20.83 -24.08 -24.35
N LYS A 105 20.73 -25.38 -24.65
CA LYS A 105 19.52 -25.97 -25.24
C LYS A 105 18.52 -26.29 -24.12
N LEU A 106 17.31 -25.76 -24.26
CA LEU A 106 16.17 -26.02 -23.40
C LEU A 106 15.15 -26.85 -24.16
N GLU A 107 14.85 -28.04 -23.67
CA GLU A 107 13.75 -28.87 -24.16
C GLU A 107 12.52 -28.60 -23.27
N ILE A 108 11.36 -28.34 -23.88
CA ILE A 108 10.15 -27.97 -23.14
C ILE A 108 9.51 -29.25 -22.58
N ILE A 109 9.48 -29.34 -21.25
CA ILE A 109 9.03 -30.54 -20.53
C ILE A 109 7.50 -30.74 -20.64
N GLN A 110 6.72 -29.69 -20.93
CA GLN A 110 5.27 -29.77 -21.17
C GLN A 110 4.82 -28.80 -22.30
N PRO A 111 4.48 -29.31 -23.51
CA PRO A 111 4.13 -28.45 -24.65
C PRO A 111 2.69 -27.91 -24.70
N SER A 112 1.77 -28.41 -23.87
CA SER A 112 0.33 -28.43 -24.19
C SER A 112 -0.49 -27.20 -23.76
N THR A 113 0.06 -26.26 -22.99
CA THR A 113 -0.74 -25.16 -22.39
C THR A 113 -0.23 -23.75 -22.65
N ASN A 114 1.08 -23.56 -22.88
CA ASN A 114 1.67 -22.23 -23.01
C ASN A 114 1.93 -21.88 -24.47
N SER A 115 1.09 -21.02 -25.02
CA SER A 115 1.40 -20.31 -26.27
C SER A 115 2.25 -19.07 -25.97
N TRP A 116 3.11 -18.71 -26.92
CA TRP A 116 4.18 -17.72 -26.79
C TRP A 116 4.03 -16.59 -27.80
N THR A 117 4.69 -15.48 -27.53
CA THR A 117 4.88 -14.37 -28.46
C THR A 117 6.32 -14.39 -28.97
N PHE A 118 6.52 -14.59 -30.27
CA PHE A 118 7.84 -14.53 -30.89
C PHE A 118 8.10 -13.17 -31.52
N PHE A 119 9.38 -12.85 -31.65
CA PHE A 119 9.90 -11.66 -32.31
C PHE A 119 10.79 -12.07 -33.48
N ASN A 120 10.61 -11.43 -34.63
CA ASN A 120 11.54 -11.51 -35.75
C ASN A 120 12.85 -10.80 -35.39
N THR A 121 14.00 -11.46 -35.57
CA THR A 121 15.30 -10.78 -35.46
C THR A 121 15.50 -9.80 -36.60
N SER A 122 16.06 -8.63 -36.28
CA SER A 122 16.39 -7.57 -37.25
C SER A 122 17.75 -6.97 -36.87
N PRO A 123 18.43 -6.19 -37.74
CA PRO A 123 19.69 -5.53 -37.35
C PRO A 123 19.55 -4.54 -36.18
N TYR A 124 18.32 -4.18 -35.79
CA TYR A 124 18.02 -3.35 -34.62
C TYR A 124 17.73 -4.15 -33.34
N PHE A 125 17.50 -5.47 -33.45
CA PHE A 125 17.09 -6.33 -32.32
C PHE A 125 17.98 -7.57 -32.20
N SER A 126 18.81 -7.61 -31.16
CA SER A 126 19.66 -8.75 -30.86
C SER A 126 18.90 -9.82 -30.07
N SER A 127 19.08 -11.09 -30.47
CA SER A 127 18.43 -12.24 -29.81
C SER A 127 19.08 -12.57 -28.47
N ILE A 128 18.26 -12.88 -27.46
CA ILE A 128 18.70 -13.41 -26.16
C ILE A 128 18.27 -14.88 -26.03
N LEU A 129 17.01 -15.17 -26.34
CA LEU A 129 16.42 -16.52 -26.31
C LEU A 129 15.78 -16.81 -27.67
N SER A 130 16.45 -17.59 -28.51
CA SER A 130 15.96 -17.99 -29.85
C SER A 130 15.22 -19.33 -29.82
N VAL A 131 14.30 -19.53 -30.78
CA VAL A 131 13.52 -20.78 -30.93
C VAL A 131 14.30 -21.82 -31.72
N ASN A 132 15.01 -21.38 -32.77
CA ASN A 132 15.80 -22.21 -33.66
C ASN A 132 17.28 -21.77 -33.64
N SER A 133 18.19 -22.70 -33.94
CA SER A 133 19.63 -22.43 -34.09
C SER A 133 19.99 -21.43 -35.21
N THR A 134 19.03 -21.04 -36.04
CA THR A 134 19.16 -20.03 -37.10
C THR A 134 18.84 -18.61 -36.63
N ASP A 135 18.58 -18.42 -35.33
CA ASP A 135 18.21 -17.16 -34.63
C ASP A 135 16.99 -16.37 -35.13
N SER A 136 16.43 -16.70 -36.31
CA SER A 136 15.38 -15.95 -37.02
C SER A 136 14.12 -15.59 -36.22
N LEU A 137 13.78 -16.40 -35.20
CA LEU A 137 12.66 -16.18 -34.28
C LEU A 137 13.13 -16.29 -32.83
N SER A 138 12.74 -15.32 -32.00
CA SER A 138 13.19 -15.18 -30.62
C SER A 138 12.05 -14.85 -29.65
N VAL A 139 12.09 -15.41 -28.44
CA VAL A 139 11.13 -15.13 -27.35
C VAL A 139 11.54 -13.93 -26.51
N VAL A 140 12.85 -13.65 -26.43
CA VAL A 140 13.40 -12.49 -25.71
C VAL A 140 14.43 -11.80 -26.60
N ILE A 141 14.25 -10.49 -26.81
CA ILE A 141 15.11 -9.65 -27.66
C ILE A 141 15.53 -8.37 -26.94
N LYS A 142 16.71 -7.84 -27.31
CA LYS A 142 17.20 -6.53 -26.87
C LYS A 142 17.15 -5.54 -28.03
N ASP A 143 16.63 -4.35 -27.77
CA ASP A 143 16.83 -3.13 -28.54
C ASP A 143 18.03 -2.37 -27.96
N ASP A 144 19.07 -2.18 -28.76
CA ASP A 144 20.28 -1.43 -28.38
C ASP A 144 20.07 0.10 -28.40
N GLY A 145 18.86 0.58 -28.70
CA GLY A 145 18.48 1.99 -28.64
C GLY A 145 18.92 2.82 -29.85
N LEU A 146 19.23 2.17 -30.98
CA LEU A 146 19.78 2.80 -32.19
C LEU A 146 18.88 3.89 -32.81
N TYR A 147 17.58 3.93 -32.46
CA TYR A 147 16.61 4.89 -32.98
C TYR A 147 16.32 6.06 -32.01
N ASP A 148 16.33 5.84 -30.69
CA ASP A 148 15.90 6.84 -29.69
C ASP A 148 16.90 7.10 -28.54
N ASP A 149 18.06 6.45 -28.53
CA ASP A 149 19.10 6.42 -27.48
C ASP A 149 18.69 5.73 -26.16
N VAL A 150 17.67 4.86 -26.18
CA VAL A 150 17.19 4.11 -25.01
C VAL A 150 17.20 2.60 -25.25
N GLU A 151 18.00 1.88 -24.47
CA GLU A 151 18.03 0.42 -24.48
C GLU A 151 16.73 -0.18 -23.90
N LYS A 152 16.21 -1.22 -24.56
CA LYS A 152 14.96 -1.89 -24.17
C LYS A 152 15.11 -3.42 -24.26
N VAL A 153 14.40 -4.16 -23.43
CA VAL A 153 14.30 -5.63 -23.53
C VAL A 153 12.84 -6.03 -23.56
N PHE A 154 12.48 -6.89 -24.51
CA PHE A 154 11.12 -7.38 -24.71
C PHE A 154 11.05 -8.88 -24.39
N PHE A 155 10.06 -9.26 -23.59
CA PHE A 155 9.78 -10.64 -23.19
C PHE A 155 8.43 -11.10 -23.77
N GLY A 156 8.45 -12.17 -24.55
CA GLY A 156 7.29 -12.75 -25.24
C GLY A 156 6.81 -14.07 -24.64
N GLY A 157 6.88 -14.21 -23.31
CA GLY A 157 6.42 -15.39 -22.59
C GLY A 157 5.95 -15.04 -21.19
N SER A 158 5.13 -15.89 -20.55
CA SER A 158 4.71 -15.62 -19.18
C SER A 158 5.92 -15.54 -18.25
N ILE A 159 5.88 -14.55 -17.35
CA ILE A 159 6.83 -14.43 -16.25
C ILE A 159 6.73 -15.61 -15.28
N ASP A 160 5.69 -16.46 -15.33
CA ASP A 160 5.62 -17.68 -14.52
C ASP A 160 6.65 -18.74 -14.96
N TYR A 161 7.15 -18.67 -16.21
CA TYR A 161 8.10 -19.65 -16.70
C TYR A 161 9.52 -19.36 -16.19
N TRP A 162 10.15 -20.35 -15.56
CA TRP A 162 11.40 -20.17 -14.82
C TRP A 162 12.56 -19.62 -15.67
N VAL A 163 12.63 -19.96 -16.97
CA VAL A 163 13.66 -19.41 -17.88
C VAL A 163 13.44 -17.90 -18.11
N ILE A 164 12.18 -17.46 -18.22
CA ILE A 164 11.84 -16.06 -18.38
C ILE A 164 12.18 -15.28 -17.11
N GLN A 165 11.87 -15.81 -15.92
CA GLN A 165 12.30 -15.20 -14.63
C GLN A 165 13.82 -15.11 -14.51
N LEU A 166 14.55 -16.14 -14.95
CA LEU A 166 16.02 -16.18 -14.89
C LEU A 166 16.65 -15.14 -15.82
N LEU A 167 16.16 -15.00 -17.06
CA LEU A 167 16.59 -13.96 -18.01
C LEU A 167 16.15 -12.56 -17.59
N PHE A 168 14.99 -12.44 -16.95
CA PHE A 168 14.49 -11.19 -16.35
C PHE A 168 15.41 -10.71 -15.23
N HIS A 169 15.85 -11.61 -14.34
CA HIS A 169 16.84 -11.32 -13.32
C HIS A 169 18.19 -10.89 -13.92
N ASP A 170 18.68 -11.59 -14.94
CA ASP A 170 19.90 -11.18 -15.65
C ASP A 170 19.78 -9.81 -16.34
N THR A 171 18.59 -9.46 -16.84
CA THR A 171 18.30 -8.14 -17.42
C THR A 171 18.31 -7.03 -16.36
N ILE A 172 17.80 -7.30 -15.15
CA ILE A 172 17.93 -6.36 -14.02
C ILE A 172 19.40 -6.15 -13.64
N LEU A 173 20.20 -7.22 -13.58
CA LEU A 173 21.64 -7.13 -13.32
C LEU A 173 22.39 -6.42 -14.44
N TYR A 174 21.94 -6.53 -15.69
CA TYR A 174 22.49 -5.80 -16.83
C TYR A 174 22.29 -4.28 -16.68
N PHE A 175 21.05 -3.83 -16.41
CA PHE A 175 20.74 -2.40 -16.30
C PHE A 175 21.19 -1.72 -14.99
N GLU A 176 21.33 -2.46 -13.88
CA GLU A 176 21.96 -1.94 -12.66
C GLU A 176 23.21 -2.77 -12.28
N PRO A 177 24.38 -2.49 -12.91
CA PRO A 177 25.62 -3.24 -12.66
C PRO A 177 26.07 -3.25 -11.20
N ARG A 178 25.67 -2.25 -10.39
CA ARG A 178 25.97 -2.22 -8.94
C ARG A 178 25.39 -3.42 -8.20
N LEU A 179 24.28 -3.98 -8.68
CA LEU A 179 23.67 -5.18 -8.10
C LEU A 179 24.51 -6.44 -8.33
N LYS A 180 25.40 -6.49 -9.33
CA LYS A 180 26.29 -7.65 -9.56
C LYS A 180 27.25 -7.94 -8.40
N ILE A 181 27.55 -6.92 -7.57
CA ILE A 181 28.36 -7.09 -6.35
C ILE A 181 27.52 -7.80 -5.27
N LYS A 182 26.28 -7.35 -5.04
CA LYS A 182 25.37 -7.93 -4.04
C LYS A 182 24.87 -9.32 -4.47
N PHE A 183 24.51 -9.48 -5.74
CA PHE A 183 24.00 -10.71 -6.34
C PHE A 183 25.05 -11.31 -7.28
N SER A 184 26.19 -11.69 -6.72
CA SER A 184 27.30 -12.30 -7.46
C SER A 184 26.94 -13.70 -8.01
N ARG A 185 27.90 -14.39 -8.63
CA ARG A 185 27.73 -15.81 -9.04
C ARG A 185 27.90 -16.80 -7.90
N GLU A 186 28.31 -16.38 -6.71
CA GLU A 186 28.52 -17.28 -5.57
C GLU A 186 27.21 -17.49 -4.80
N ARG A 187 26.92 -18.74 -4.41
CA ARG A 187 25.83 -19.06 -3.49
C ARG A 187 26.39 -19.80 -2.28
N TYR A 188 26.33 -19.15 -1.13
CA TYR A 188 26.69 -19.77 0.14
C TYR A 188 25.51 -20.61 0.62
N LEU A 189 25.74 -21.90 0.89
CA LEU A 189 24.72 -22.88 1.23
C LEU A 189 25.08 -23.62 2.53
N GLN A 190 24.34 -23.31 3.60
CA GLN A 190 24.32 -24.07 4.86
C GLN A 190 22.97 -24.81 4.95
N ILE A 191 22.99 -26.08 5.38
CA ILE A 191 21.78 -26.90 5.52
C ILE A 191 21.75 -27.42 6.97
N ASP A 192 20.92 -26.78 7.78
CA ASP A 192 20.69 -27.14 9.17
C ASP A 192 19.62 -28.24 9.25
N ILE A 193 19.93 -29.32 9.95
CA ILE A 193 19.03 -30.42 10.30
C ILE A 193 18.65 -30.25 11.77
N ASP A 194 17.52 -29.59 12.01
CA ASP A 194 16.95 -29.43 13.35
C ASP A 194 16.34 -30.76 13.83
N ASP A 195 15.87 -30.78 15.09
CA ASP A 195 15.15 -31.90 15.69
C ASP A 195 15.92 -33.22 15.75
N ILE A 196 17.25 -33.17 15.85
CA ILE A 196 18.06 -34.38 16.11
C ILE A 196 17.71 -34.95 17.49
N PHE A 197 17.38 -36.24 17.47
CA PHE A 197 16.75 -37.05 18.52
C PHE A 197 15.26 -36.74 18.80
N VAL A 198 14.65 -35.72 18.20
CA VAL A 198 13.24 -35.36 18.44
C VAL A 198 12.33 -36.05 17.41
N GLY A 199 11.17 -36.53 17.85
CA GLY A 199 10.17 -37.14 16.97
C GLY A 199 9.26 -38.14 17.67
N GLN A 200 8.18 -38.53 16.99
CA GLN A 200 7.36 -39.67 17.40
C GLN A 200 8.06 -40.98 17.00
N GLN A 201 7.72 -42.09 17.65
CA GLN A 201 8.26 -43.40 17.28
C GLN A 201 7.80 -43.78 15.86
N GLY A 202 8.74 -44.23 15.04
CA GLY A 202 8.54 -44.57 13.63
C GLY A 202 8.83 -43.41 12.66
N THR A 203 9.17 -42.21 13.13
CA THR A 203 9.50 -41.06 12.27
C THR A 203 10.96 -40.61 12.38
N ARG A 204 11.79 -41.27 13.20
CA ARG A 204 13.20 -40.89 13.41
C ARG A 204 14.10 -41.66 12.43
N ILE A 205 15.31 -41.15 12.24
CA ILE A 205 16.33 -41.81 11.42
C ILE A 205 16.77 -43.14 12.04
N VAL A 206 17.04 -44.13 11.19
CA VAL A 206 17.68 -45.39 11.57
C VAL A 206 19.15 -45.40 11.11
N ALA A 207 19.93 -46.40 11.53
CA ALA A 207 21.36 -46.48 11.19
C ALA A 207 21.65 -46.41 9.66
N GLU A 208 20.78 -46.99 8.82
CA GLU A 208 20.90 -46.91 7.35
C GLU A 208 20.77 -45.46 6.82
N ASP A 209 19.90 -44.65 7.44
CA ASP A 209 19.72 -43.24 7.07
C ASP A 209 20.97 -42.40 7.41
N VAL A 210 21.71 -42.77 8.46
CA VAL A 210 22.98 -42.12 8.83
C VAL A 210 24.06 -42.38 7.76
N ASP A 211 24.18 -43.63 7.28
CA ASP A 211 25.08 -43.96 6.17
C ASP A 211 24.69 -43.21 4.88
N HIS A 212 23.39 -43.09 4.62
CA HIS A 212 22.86 -42.29 3.52
C HIS A 212 23.14 -40.79 3.68
N LEU A 213 23.05 -40.24 4.88
CA LEU A 213 23.38 -38.84 5.18
C LEU A 213 24.86 -38.54 4.92
N ILE A 214 25.77 -39.43 5.34
CA ILE A 214 27.22 -39.34 5.06
C ILE A 214 27.48 -39.43 3.56
N LYS A 215 26.84 -40.37 2.86
CA LYS A 215 26.95 -40.53 1.40
C LYS A 215 26.42 -39.32 0.63
N SER A 216 25.30 -38.75 1.06
CA SER A 216 24.74 -37.49 0.54
C SER A 216 25.73 -36.34 0.70
N GLN A 217 26.33 -36.20 1.89
CA GLN A 217 27.36 -35.20 2.17
C GLN A 217 28.57 -35.36 1.23
N GLN A 218 29.04 -36.59 0.98
CA GLN A 218 30.12 -36.87 0.02
C GLN A 218 29.72 -36.55 -1.44
N ILE A 219 28.47 -36.74 -1.83
CA ILE A 219 27.98 -36.38 -3.17
C ILE A 219 27.94 -34.85 -3.32
N LEU A 220 27.42 -34.12 -2.32
CA LEU A 220 27.39 -32.65 -2.33
C LEU A 220 28.80 -32.05 -2.35
N ARG A 221 29.77 -32.66 -1.64
CA ARG A 221 31.21 -32.28 -1.69
C ARG A 221 31.82 -32.31 -3.09
N LYS A 222 31.23 -33.00 -4.08
CA LYS A 222 31.68 -32.97 -5.49
C LYS A 222 31.30 -31.69 -6.25
N SER A 223 30.41 -30.87 -5.68
CA SER A 223 29.97 -29.59 -6.28
C SER A 223 29.97 -28.42 -5.29
N ILE A 224 30.28 -28.66 -4.01
CA ILE A 224 30.34 -27.66 -2.94
C ILE A 224 31.56 -27.97 -2.07
N ASP A 225 32.62 -27.19 -2.21
CA ASP A 225 33.88 -27.42 -1.50
C ASP A 225 33.67 -27.43 0.03
N ASN A 226 34.27 -28.40 0.71
CA ASN A 226 34.25 -28.60 2.17
C ASN A 226 32.85 -28.73 2.82
N PHE A 227 31.77 -28.95 2.04
CA PHE A 227 30.41 -29.02 2.56
C PHE A 227 30.23 -29.98 3.75
N SER A 228 29.51 -29.55 4.78
CA SER A 228 29.05 -30.42 5.87
C SER A 228 27.66 -30.04 6.36
N TYR A 229 26.86 -31.05 6.73
CA TYR A 229 25.59 -30.86 7.41
C TYR A 229 25.79 -30.40 8.86
N THR A 230 24.89 -29.55 9.30
CA THR A 230 24.88 -28.91 10.62
C THR A 230 23.67 -29.42 11.41
N LEU A 231 23.89 -30.03 12.58
CA LEU A 231 22.92 -30.85 13.30
C LEU A 231 22.45 -30.19 14.61
N GLY A 232 21.16 -29.86 14.68
CA GLY A 232 20.51 -29.23 15.82
C GLY A 232 19.95 -30.25 16.81
N PHE A 233 20.60 -30.43 17.98
CA PHE A 233 20.28 -31.51 18.91
C PHE A 233 19.52 -31.07 20.18
N SER A 234 18.58 -31.92 20.58
CA SER A 234 17.87 -31.89 21.87
C SER A 234 18.15 -33.18 22.66
N GLY A 235 19.20 -33.17 23.49
CA GLY A 235 19.74 -34.38 24.12
C GLY A 235 18.78 -35.12 25.07
N TYR A 236 17.67 -34.51 25.50
CA TYR A 236 16.66 -35.18 26.33
C TYR A 236 16.00 -36.37 25.63
N PHE A 237 15.97 -36.40 24.30
CA PHE A 237 15.27 -37.43 23.51
C PHE A 237 16.19 -38.51 22.92
N PHE A 238 17.48 -38.46 23.24
CA PHE A 238 18.45 -39.53 22.96
C PHE A 238 17.98 -40.85 23.59
N ARG A 239 17.97 -41.92 22.81
CA ARG A 239 17.45 -43.26 23.17
C ARG A 239 16.03 -43.24 23.72
N LYS A 240 15.09 -42.62 22.99
CA LYS A 240 13.64 -42.66 23.26
C LYS A 240 12.78 -43.09 22.06
N GLY A 241 13.41 -43.63 21.03
CA GLY A 241 12.75 -44.19 19.85
C GLY A 241 12.29 -45.63 20.06
N ASN A 242 12.10 -46.35 18.97
CA ASN A 242 12.09 -47.81 18.93
C ASN A 242 13.52 -48.36 18.79
N ILE A 243 13.71 -49.69 18.91
CA ILE A 243 15.03 -50.36 18.89
C ILE A 243 15.89 -50.02 17.64
N LEU A 244 15.29 -49.75 16.48
CA LEU A 244 16.02 -49.38 15.27
C LEU A 244 16.42 -47.89 15.27
N GLU A 245 15.56 -47.03 15.81
CA GLU A 245 15.82 -45.59 16.00
C GLU A 245 16.86 -45.36 17.11
N GLU A 246 16.83 -46.12 18.20
CA GLU A 246 17.86 -46.06 19.27
C GLU A 246 19.25 -46.44 18.74
N LYS A 247 19.33 -47.46 17.87
CA LYS A 247 20.57 -47.78 17.14
C LYS A 247 20.97 -46.68 16.16
N GLY A 248 19.99 -45.99 15.56
CA GLY A 248 20.23 -44.80 14.72
C GLY A 248 20.87 -43.66 15.53
N ASP A 249 20.32 -43.34 16.71
CA ASP A 249 20.86 -42.35 17.64
C ASP A 249 22.31 -42.66 18.03
N GLU A 250 22.57 -43.92 18.44
CA GLU A 250 23.90 -44.38 18.85
C GLU A 250 24.92 -44.29 17.71
N TYR A 251 24.53 -44.74 16.52
CA TYR A 251 25.38 -44.73 15.34
C TYR A 251 25.64 -43.30 14.84
N LEU A 252 24.68 -42.38 14.98
CA LEU A 252 24.88 -40.96 14.71
C LEU A 252 25.90 -40.33 15.68
N ILE A 253 25.86 -40.69 16.97
CA ILE A 253 26.86 -40.28 17.97
C ILE A 253 28.23 -40.93 17.69
N GLU A 254 28.29 -42.18 17.24
CA GLU A 254 29.53 -42.83 16.81
C GLU A 254 30.17 -42.11 15.61
N LYS A 255 29.35 -41.66 14.65
CA LYS A 255 29.80 -40.92 13.45
C LYS A 255 29.83 -39.40 13.62
N LYS A 256 29.66 -38.87 14.83
CA LYS A 256 29.53 -37.42 15.14
C LYS A 256 30.56 -36.52 14.45
N ASP A 257 31.79 -36.98 14.27
CA ASP A 257 32.91 -36.20 13.72
C ASP A 257 32.81 -35.98 12.20
N ASN A 258 31.84 -36.61 11.54
CA ASN A 258 31.48 -36.34 10.14
C ASN A 258 30.59 -35.10 9.98
N PHE A 259 30.09 -34.54 11.08
CA PHE A 259 29.08 -33.49 11.12
C PHE A 259 29.50 -32.36 12.06
N LEU A 260 28.86 -31.20 11.92
CA LEU A 260 28.97 -30.11 12.89
C LEU A 260 27.66 -29.99 13.66
N TRP A 261 27.72 -29.64 14.95
CA TRP A 261 26.56 -29.69 15.85
C TRP A 261 26.24 -28.32 16.45
N PHE A 262 24.97 -28.04 16.72
CA PHE A 262 24.54 -26.85 17.44
C PHE A 262 23.39 -27.17 18.42
N PRO A 263 23.28 -26.45 19.55
CA PRO A 263 22.24 -26.72 20.53
C PRO A 263 20.86 -26.25 20.05
N HIS A 264 19.85 -27.10 20.25
CA HIS A 264 18.45 -26.83 19.91
C HIS A 264 17.53 -27.00 21.13
N MET A 265 17.91 -26.36 22.26
CA MET A 265 17.39 -26.60 23.62
C MET A 265 17.57 -28.06 24.10
N TRP A 266 17.29 -28.35 25.37
CA TRP A 266 17.41 -29.72 25.91
C TRP A 266 16.19 -30.60 25.59
N LYS A 267 15.00 -30.06 25.85
CA LYS A 267 13.68 -30.71 25.76
C LYS A 267 12.86 -30.26 24.55
N HIS A 268 13.46 -29.58 23.57
CA HIS A 268 12.72 -28.84 22.53
C HIS A 268 11.66 -27.89 23.15
N ASN A 269 12.02 -27.19 24.23
CA ASN A 269 11.13 -26.23 24.90
C ASN A 269 11.00 -24.95 24.06
N HIS A 270 9.80 -24.41 23.93
CA HIS A 270 9.61 -23.07 23.38
C HIS A 270 10.09 -22.03 24.39
N ALA A 271 10.84 -21.01 23.92
CA ALA A 271 11.45 -20.03 24.81
C ALA A 271 10.41 -19.18 25.56
N GLN A 272 9.26 -18.94 24.94
CA GLN A 272 8.22 -18.01 25.40
C GLN A 272 7.46 -18.45 26.66
N ASP A 273 7.44 -19.76 26.93
CA ASP A 273 6.66 -20.41 28.00
C ASP A 273 7.40 -20.43 29.35
N HIS A 274 8.60 -19.86 29.41
CA HIS A 274 9.55 -20.05 30.51
C HIS A 274 10.35 -18.79 30.86
N ASP A 275 10.73 -18.67 32.13
CA ASP A 275 11.59 -17.60 32.63
C ASP A 275 13.09 -17.88 32.43
N GLU A 276 13.89 -16.80 32.45
CA GLU A 276 15.35 -16.84 32.25
C GLU A 276 16.08 -17.91 33.06
N PRO A 277 15.83 -18.10 34.38
CA PRO A 277 16.56 -19.09 35.18
C PRO A 277 16.28 -20.54 34.73
N TYR A 278 15.05 -20.83 34.30
CA TYR A 278 14.68 -22.15 33.79
C TYR A 278 15.36 -22.42 32.44
N LEU A 279 15.37 -21.43 31.54
CA LEU A 279 16.08 -21.55 30.26
C LEU A 279 17.58 -21.79 30.48
N LYS A 280 18.24 -21.07 31.40
CA LYS A 280 19.64 -21.30 31.77
C LYS A 280 19.89 -22.73 32.28
N ALA A 281 19.05 -23.23 33.18
CA ALA A 281 19.17 -24.60 33.71
C ALA A 281 18.99 -25.66 32.61
N VAL A 282 17.99 -25.50 31.74
CA VAL A 282 17.72 -26.38 30.59
C VAL A 282 18.84 -26.34 29.56
N MET A 283 19.37 -25.15 29.24
CA MET A 283 20.52 -25.00 28.36
C MET A 283 21.78 -25.67 28.93
N THR A 284 22.01 -25.56 30.24
CA THR A 284 23.15 -26.20 30.93
C THR A 284 23.06 -27.73 30.82
N GLN A 285 21.87 -28.32 30.93
CA GLN A 285 21.68 -29.77 30.72
C GLN A 285 22.06 -30.20 29.29
N ASN A 286 21.66 -29.45 28.26
CA ASN A 286 22.04 -29.76 26.88
C ASN A 286 23.54 -29.55 26.62
N ARG A 287 24.17 -28.59 27.32
CA ARG A 287 25.61 -28.36 27.27
C ARG A 287 26.41 -29.50 27.88
N LEU A 288 26.03 -29.95 29.08
CA LEU A 288 26.64 -31.12 29.72
C LEU A 288 26.51 -32.39 28.86
N PHE A 289 25.39 -32.58 28.16
CA PHE A 289 25.23 -33.66 27.18
C PHE A 289 26.26 -33.57 26.05
N ALA A 290 26.44 -32.39 25.45
CA ALA A 290 27.40 -32.17 24.36
C ALA A 290 28.86 -32.35 24.82
N GLU A 291 29.19 -31.90 26.03
CA GLU A 291 30.51 -32.07 26.65
C GLU A 291 30.80 -33.55 26.97
N ASN A 292 29.82 -34.29 27.52
CA ASN A 292 29.92 -35.73 27.81
C ASN A 292 30.19 -36.57 26.55
N PHE A 293 29.46 -36.33 25.47
CA PHE A 293 29.65 -37.01 24.18
C PHE A 293 30.77 -36.40 23.33
N LYS A 294 31.37 -35.29 23.77
CA LYS A 294 32.40 -34.50 23.05
C LYS A 294 31.96 -34.19 21.61
N LEU A 295 30.77 -33.60 21.43
CA LEU A 295 30.26 -33.24 20.12
C LEU A 295 31.07 -32.08 19.49
N PRO A 296 31.41 -32.12 18.20
CA PRO A 296 32.06 -31.01 17.51
C PRO A 296 31.06 -29.87 17.26
N LEU A 297 31.01 -28.93 18.20
CA LEU A 297 30.08 -27.80 18.19
C LEU A 297 30.52 -26.66 17.27
N ILE A 298 29.57 -26.06 16.56
CA ILE A 298 29.77 -24.80 15.83
C ILE A 298 29.94 -23.68 16.85
N LYS A 299 31.06 -22.96 16.77
CA LYS A 299 31.40 -21.91 17.75
C LYS A 299 30.36 -20.78 17.74
N GLY A 300 29.69 -20.60 18.88
CA GLY A 300 28.76 -19.49 19.11
C GLY A 300 27.52 -19.48 18.21
N TYR A 301 27.12 -20.61 17.62
CA TYR A 301 25.88 -20.76 16.85
C TYR A 301 24.83 -21.57 17.61
N ALA A 302 23.59 -21.08 17.64
CA ALA A 302 22.44 -21.79 18.21
C ALA A 302 21.15 -21.40 17.48
N VAL A 303 20.15 -22.28 17.53
CA VAL A 303 18.81 -22.05 16.98
C VAL A 303 17.77 -22.42 18.02
N SER A 304 16.76 -21.58 18.27
CA SER A 304 15.66 -21.93 19.17
C SER A 304 14.61 -22.77 18.45
N PRO A 305 13.94 -23.72 19.14
CA PRO A 305 12.78 -24.43 18.64
C PRO A 305 11.74 -23.51 18.00
N GLN A 306 11.38 -23.80 16.76
CA GLN A 306 10.45 -22.99 15.93
C GLN A 306 10.83 -21.50 15.78
N HIS A 307 12.11 -21.14 15.98
CA HIS A 307 12.63 -19.75 16.00
C HIS A 307 11.98 -18.82 17.04
N ILE A 308 11.21 -19.37 17.98
CA ILE A 308 10.53 -18.61 19.02
C ILE A 308 11.56 -17.85 19.87
N GLY A 309 11.30 -16.55 20.05
CA GLY A 309 12.16 -15.62 20.79
C GLY A 309 13.32 -15.01 20.02
N VAL A 310 13.64 -15.49 18.81
CA VAL A 310 14.62 -14.81 17.92
C VAL A 310 13.97 -13.60 17.24
N TYR A 311 12.75 -13.78 16.73
CA TYR A 311 11.86 -12.70 16.32
C TYR A 311 10.39 -13.18 16.38
N PRO A 312 9.46 -12.49 17.07
CA PRO A 312 9.68 -11.33 17.95
C PRO A 312 10.70 -11.61 19.07
N ILE A 313 11.45 -10.58 19.46
CA ILE A 313 12.59 -10.73 20.38
C ILE A 313 12.13 -10.97 21.81
N LEU A 314 12.79 -11.93 22.48
CA LEU A 314 12.69 -12.19 23.91
C LEU A 314 14.07 -11.99 24.56
N ASP A 315 14.28 -10.85 25.23
CA ASP A 315 15.60 -10.44 25.75
C ASP A 315 16.27 -11.50 26.64
N TYR A 316 15.48 -12.20 27.45
CA TYR A 316 15.95 -13.26 28.35
C TYR A 316 16.50 -14.49 27.61
N LEU A 317 16.05 -14.78 26.38
CA LEU A 317 16.62 -15.83 25.54
C LEU A 317 18.04 -15.45 25.12
N TYR A 318 18.25 -14.21 24.69
CA TYR A 318 19.56 -13.69 24.29
C TYR A 318 20.53 -13.66 25.48
N ASN A 319 20.07 -13.28 26.67
CA ASN A 319 20.86 -13.33 27.90
C ASN A 319 21.29 -14.75 28.26
N ALA A 320 20.35 -15.71 28.27
CA ALA A 320 20.65 -17.11 28.58
C ALA A 320 21.60 -17.76 27.56
N TRP A 321 21.43 -17.45 26.27
CA TRP A 321 22.35 -17.90 25.21
C TRP A 321 23.77 -17.37 25.38
N LYS A 322 23.91 -16.08 25.67
CA LYS A 322 25.22 -15.45 25.87
C LYS A 322 25.95 -16.00 27.10
N GLU A 323 25.22 -16.25 28.19
CA GLU A 323 25.80 -16.76 29.44
C GLU A 323 26.19 -18.25 29.37
N ILE A 324 25.33 -19.11 28.81
CA ILE A 324 25.54 -20.57 28.85
C ILE A 324 26.37 -21.08 27.67
N TRP A 325 26.25 -20.46 26.50
CA TRP A 325 26.81 -20.98 25.24
C TRP A 325 27.73 -20.00 24.48
N ASP A 326 27.91 -18.76 24.97
CA ASP A 326 28.66 -17.69 24.27
C ASP A 326 28.20 -17.50 22.81
N ILE A 327 26.87 -17.46 22.62
CA ILE A 327 26.28 -17.31 21.27
C ILE A 327 26.57 -15.91 20.73
N THR A 328 27.07 -15.88 19.49
CA THR A 328 27.25 -14.65 18.70
C THR A 328 26.52 -14.72 17.35
N ILE A 329 25.93 -15.86 17.01
CA ILE A 329 25.25 -16.13 15.74
C ILE A 329 23.99 -16.98 15.96
N THR A 330 22.90 -16.63 15.29
CA THR A 330 21.68 -17.44 15.21
C THR A 330 21.00 -17.22 13.85
N SER A 331 19.90 -17.92 13.57
CA SER A 331 19.12 -17.71 12.33
C SER A 331 17.62 -17.78 12.59
N THR A 332 16.84 -17.07 11.76
CA THR A 332 15.36 -17.06 11.83
C THR A 332 14.73 -16.94 10.45
N GLU A 333 13.57 -17.57 10.28
CA GLU A 333 12.71 -17.43 9.11
C GLU A 333 11.62 -16.35 9.27
N GLU A 334 11.50 -15.74 10.45
CA GLU A 334 10.38 -14.87 10.83
C GLU A 334 10.56 -13.39 10.49
N TYR A 335 11.79 -12.94 10.23
CA TYR A 335 12.14 -11.52 10.18
C TYR A 335 12.37 -10.99 8.75
N PRO A 336 11.80 -9.83 8.37
CA PRO A 336 10.80 -9.05 9.13
C PRO A 336 9.40 -9.70 9.13
N HIS A 337 9.15 -10.61 8.18
CA HIS A 337 7.95 -11.43 8.07
C HIS A 337 8.30 -12.82 7.51
N PHE A 338 7.51 -13.84 7.84
CA PHE A 338 7.70 -15.20 7.32
C PHE A 338 7.52 -15.31 5.79
N LYS A 339 6.66 -14.48 5.19
CA LYS A 339 6.43 -14.39 3.73
C LYS A 339 6.44 -12.95 3.25
N PRO A 340 6.85 -12.68 1.99
CA PRO A 340 7.45 -13.61 1.04
C PRO A 340 8.91 -13.94 1.37
N MET A 341 9.40 -15.13 1.00
CA MET A 341 10.74 -15.62 1.41
C MET A 341 11.89 -14.67 1.02
N GLY A 342 11.85 -14.09 -0.19
CA GLY A 342 12.86 -13.13 -0.66
C GLY A 342 12.83 -11.75 0.03
N ALA A 343 11.86 -11.50 0.92
CA ALA A 343 11.83 -10.31 1.76
C ALA A 343 12.57 -10.48 3.09
N ARG A 344 12.91 -11.72 3.51
CA ARG A 344 13.64 -12.01 4.75
C ARG A 344 15.01 -11.31 4.79
N ARG A 345 15.45 -10.90 5.98
CA ARG A 345 16.64 -10.07 6.20
C ARG A 345 17.49 -10.58 7.37
N GLY A 346 18.74 -10.15 7.44
CA GLY A 346 19.54 -10.26 8.66
C GLY A 346 19.30 -9.09 9.61
N PHE A 347 19.78 -9.21 10.85
CA PHE A 347 19.95 -8.08 11.78
C PHE A 347 20.96 -8.40 12.89
N LYS A 348 21.37 -7.38 13.66
CA LYS A 348 22.14 -7.56 14.90
C LYS A 348 21.33 -7.09 16.10
N TYR A 349 21.38 -7.83 17.20
CA TYR A 349 20.74 -7.49 18.47
C TYR A 349 21.55 -8.04 19.66
N ASN A 350 21.80 -7.22 20.69
CA ASN A 350 22.58 -7.58 21.89
C ASN A 350 23.93 -8.26 21.59
N ASN A 351 24.65 -7.77 20.58
CA ASN A 351 25.89 -8.34 20.00
C ASN A 351 25.77 -9.74 19.37
N ILE A 352 24.57 -10.31 19.28
CA ILE A 352 24.28 -11.51 18.50
C ILE A 352 23.88 -11.09 17.08
N SER A 353 24.35 -11.83 16.08
CA SER A 353 23.97 -11.63 14.68
C SER A 353 22.98 -12.69 14.23
N ILE A 354 21.87 -12.24 13.65
CA ILE A 354 20.78 -13.07 13.17
C ILE A 354 20.86 -13.12 11.65
N LEU A 355 20.97 -14.32 11.09
CA LEU A 355 20.95 -14.56 9.64
C LEU A 355 19.56 -14.97 9.13
N PRO A 356 19.16 -14.58 7.90
CA PRO A 356 17.90 -15.01 7.32
C PRO A 356 17.93 -16.50 6.98
N ARG A 357 17.00 -17.26 7.56
CA ARG A 357 16.79 -18.69 7.30
C ARG A 357 15.76 -18.87 6.20
N GLN A 358 15.97 -19.85 5.34
CA GLN A 358 15.13 -20.17 4.18
C GLN A 358 14.43 -21.52 4.37
N THR A 359 13.19 -21.61 3.89
CA THR A 359 12.41 -22.86 3.90
C THR A 359 12.58 -23.59 2.58
N CYS A 360 12.82 -24.91 2.63
CA CYS A 360 13.05 -25.72 1.42
C CYS A 360 11.78 -26.31 0.79
N GLY A 361 10.62 -26.15 1.44
CA GLY A 361 9.33 -26.77 1.02
C GLY A 361 9.07 -28.15 1.63
N LEU A 362 10.03 -28.70 2.39
CA LEU A 362 9.84 -29.89 3.21
C LEU A 362 9.33 -29.50 4.61
N TYR A 363 8.44 -30.32 5.16
CA TYR A 363 7.84 -30.12 6.48
C TYR A 363 8.18 -31.28 7.42
N THR A 364 8.08 -31.11 8.73
CA THR A 364 8.35 -32.17 9.73
C THR A 364 7.52 -33.45 9.55
N HIS A 365 6.32 -33.34 8.96
CA HIS A 365 5.41 -34.47 8.72
C HIS A 365 5.53 -35.10 7.32
N THR A 366 6.32 -34.52 6.40
CA THR A 366 6.51 -35.08 5.05
C THR A 366 7.65 -36.10 5.04
N LEU A 367 7.29 -37.33 5.42
CA LEU A 367 8.17 -38.51 5.43
C LEU A 367 8.19 -39.24 4.07
N TYR A 368 7.08 -39.18 3.32
CA TYR A 368 6.89 -39.91 2.07
C TYR A 368 6.50 -39.00 0.90
N TYR A 369 6.94 -39.33 -0.32
CA TYR A 369 6.70 -38.51 -1.52
C TYR A 369 5.21 -38.35 -1.87
N HIS A 370 4.39 -39.37 -1.60
CA HIS A 370 2.95 -39.38 -1.88
C HIS A 370 2.15 -38.55 -0.86
N ALA A 371 2.73 -38.27 0.31
CA ALA A 371 2.14 -37.42 1.34
C ALA A 371 2.55 -35.94 1.21
N TYR A 372 3.31 -35.58 0.17
CA TYR A 372 3.72 -34.21 -0.08
C TYR A 372 2.51 -33.32 -0.44
N PRO A 373 2.33 -32.12 0.15
CA PRO A 373 1.23 -31.21 -0.18
C PRO A 373 1.21 -30.82 -1.67
N GLY A 374 0.11 -31.11 -2.37
CA GLY A 374 -0.01 -30.95 -3.83
C GLY A 374 0.41 -32.18 -4.64
N GLY A 375 1.00 -33.20 -3.99
CA GLY A 375 1.45 -34.43 -4.61
C GLY A 375 2.85 -34.34 -5.24
N TYR A 376 3.25 -35.45 -5.87
CA TYR A 376 4.62 -35.63 -6.36
C TYR A 376 5.05 -34.61 -7.43
N GLN A 377 4.14 -34.17 -8.30
CA GLN A 377 4.47 -33.17 -9.32
C GLN A 377 4.85 -31.83 -8.67
N THR A 378 4.08 -31.35 -7.68
CA THR A 378 4.39 -30.11 -6.95
C THR A 378 5.72 -30.19 -6.18
N PHE A 379 6.12 -31.39 -5.73
CA PHE A 379 7.46 -31.62 -5.16
C PHE A 379 8.57 -31.45 -6.21
N LEU A 380 8.40 -32.03 -7.41
CA LEU A 380 9.36 -31.87 -8.50
C LEU A 380 9.41 -30.42 -9.01
N ASP A 381 8.27 -29.78 -9.20
CA ASP A 381 8.16 -28.40 -9.69
C ASP A 381 8.88 -27.43 -8.74
N ASN A 382 8.76 -27.63 -7.42
CA ASN A 382 9.48 -26.83 -6.42
C ASN A 382 11.01 -26.83 -6.66
N ILE A 383 11.57 -27.97 -7.06
CA ILE A 383 13.00 -28.15 -7.35
C ILE A 383 13.34 -27.61 -8.76
N PHE A 384 12.60 -28.02 -9.78
CA PHE A 384 12.93 -27.79 -11.18
C PHE A 384 12.29 -26.50 -11.72
N GLY A 385 12.78 -25.36 -11.23
CA GLY A 385 12.32 -24.04 -11.64
C GLY A 385 11.20 -23.45 -10.78
N GLY A 386 10.90 -24.03 -9.62
CA GLY A 386 9.92 -23.50 -8.67
C GLY A 386 10.51 -22.71 -7.51
N ASN A 387 9.78 -22.67 -6.39
CA ASN A 387 10.07 -21.79 -5.25
C ASN A 387 11.45 -22.01 -4.62
N LEU A 388 11.93 -23.26 -4.50
CA LEU A 388 13.27 -23.53 -3.97
C LEU A 388 14.36 -23.01 -4.91
N PHE A 389 14.20 -23.20 -6.22
CA PHE A 389 15.12 -22.65 -7.22
C PHE A 389 15.20 -21.13 -7.12
N PHE A 390 14.06 -20.43 -7.10
CA PHE A 390 14.07 -18.97 -6.97
C PHE A 390 14.54 -18.45 -5.62
N SER A 391 14.31 -19.20 -4.53
CA SER A 391 14.88 -18.86 -3.21
C SER A 391 16.42 -18.84 -3.24
N ILE A 392 17.05 -19.85 -3.84
CA ILE A 392 18.51 -19.90 -3.99
C ILE A 392 19.00 -18.89 -5.04
N LEU A 393 18.27 -18.69 -6.14
CA LEU A 393 18.67 -17.75 -7.18
C LEU A 393 18.76 -16.32 -6.62
N LEU A 394 17.75 -15.90 -5.86
CA LEU A 394 17.61 -14.53 -5.37
C LEU A 394 18.42 -14.24 -4.10
N ASN A 395 18.79 -15.25 -3.31
CA ASN A 395 19.56 -15.07 -2.07
C ASN A 395 21.02 -15.52 -2.23
N PRO A 396 22.02 -14.62 -2.13
CA PRO A 396 23.45 -14.99 -2.16
C PRO A 396 23.88 -15.89 -0.99
N TYR A 397 23.21 -15.75 0.15
CA TYR A 397 23.48 -16.47 1.39
C TYR A 397 22.22 -17.23 1.81
N ASN A 398 22.34 -18.55 1.92
CA ASN A 398 21.23 -19.45 2.19
C ASN A 398 21.54 -20.33 3.40
N VAL A 399 20.81 -20.13 4.50
CA VAL A 399 20.76 -21.08 5.62
C VAL A 399 19.42 -21.78 5.53
N PHE A 400 19.38 -23.04 5.10
CA PHE A 400 18.13 -23.79 4.98
C PHE A 400 17.76 -24.52 6.26
N MET A 401 16.47 -24.45 6.61
CA MET A 401 15.86 -25.32 7.60
C MET A 401 15.46 -26.66 6.98
N THR A 402 15.90 -27.74 7.61
CA THR A 402 15.39 -29.11 7.46
C THR A 402 15.27 -29.73 8.85
N HIS A 403 14.59 -30.87 8.96
CA HIS A 403 14.46 -31.60 10.23
C HIS A 403 14.88 -33.05 10.02
N GLN A 404 15.24 -33.74 11.11
CA GLN A 404 15.62 -35.15 11.10
C GLN A 404 14.67 -36.04 10.27
N GLN A 405 13.35 -35.80 10.35
CA GLN A 405 12.32 -36.56 9.64
C GLN A 405 12.46 -36.50 8.11
N ASN A 406 13.04 -35.42 7.56
CA ASN A 406 13.21 -35.26 6.11
C ASN A 406 14.34 -36.14 5.53
N TYR A 407 15.11 -36.79 6.40
CA TYR A 407 16.19 -37.73 6.06
C TYR A 407 15.87 -39.18 6.44
N ALA A 408 14.71 -39.44 7.04
CA ALA A 408 14.18 -40.79 7.25
C ALA A 408 13.35 -41.25 6.03
N HIS A 409 13.03 -42.55 5.97
CA HIS A 409 12.14 -43.16 4.97
C HIS A 409 12.51 -42.83 3.50
N ASP A 410 11.72 -42.01 2.79
CA ASP A 410 11.94 -41.67 1.38
C ASP A 410 13.11 -40.70 1.17
N ARG A 411 13.75 -40.19 2.26
CA ARG A 411 14.95 -39.35 2.22
C ARG A 411 14.78 -38.11 1.32
N LEU A 412 13.61 -37.47 1.40
CA LEU A 412 13.21 -36.38 0.50
C LEU A 412 14.22 -35.21 0.48
N ALA A 413 14.89 -34.92 1.60
CA ALA A 413 15.93 -33.89 1.66
C ALA A 413 17.19 -34.24 0.86
N GLU A 414 17.66 -35.50 0.86
CA GLU A 414 18.76 -35.95 0.00
C GLU A 414 18.42 -35.70 -1.47
N TYR A 415 17.23 -36.14 -1.90
CA TYR A 415 16.77 -35.97 -3.28
C TYR A 415 16.69 -34.48 -3.66
N THR A 416 16.09 -33.67 -2.79
CA THR A 416 15.89 -32.22 -3.00
C THR A 416 17.22 -31.49 -3.22
N PHE A 417 18.16 -31.60 -2.27
CA PHE A 417 19.42 -30.84 -2.35
C PHE A 417 20.39 -31.38 -3.40
N ARG A 418 20.38 -32.69 -3.67
CA ARG A 418 21.18 -33.26 -4.77
C ARG A 418 20.70 -32.75 -6.13
N ASN A 419 19.39 -32.76 -6.37
CA ASN A 419 18.84 -32.40 -7.66
C ASN A 419 18.82 -30.87 -7.90
N ILE A 420 18.59 -30.04 -6.87
CA ILE A 420 18.66 -28.58 -7.04
C ILE A 420 20.08 -28.13 -7.41
N VAL A 421 21.11 -28.66 -6.77
CA VAL A 421 22.52 -28.33 -7.07
C VAL A 421 22.89 -28.78 -8.49
N ASN A 422 22.46 -29.97 -8.90
CA ASN A 422 22.63 -30.44 -10.28
C ASN A 422 21.89 -29.56 -11.29
N PHE A 423 20.66 -29.12 -11.00
CA PHE A 423 19.86 -28.25 -11.87
C PHE A 423 20.54 -26.89 -12.07
N PHE A 424 20.96 -26.24 -10.99
CA PHE A 424 21.77 -25.01 -11.08
C PHE A 424 23.06 -25.23 -11.89
N LYS A 425 23.76 -26.35 -11.69
CA LYS A 425 24.98 -26.70 -12.44
C LYS A 425 24.72 -26.93 -13.92
N CYS A 426 23.55 -27.43 -14.32
CA CYS A 426 23.16 -27.56 -15.73
C CYS A 426 22.83 -26.19 -16.36
N TYR A 427 22.00 -25.38 -15.69
CA TYR A 427 21.33 -24.23 -16.32
C TYR A 427 21.95 -22.85 -16.01
N THR A 428 22.87 -22.76 -15.03
CA THR A 428 23.43 -21.48 -14.56
C THR A 428 24.96 -21.52 -14.40
N ASN A 429 25.56 -20.33 -14.32
CA ASN A 429 26.95 -20.07 -13.95
C ASN A 429 27.13 -19.87 -12.44
N ILE A 430 26.15 -20.24 -11.61
CA ILE A 430 26.27 -20.16 -10.15
C ILE A 430 27.27 -21.20 -9.66
N ASN A 431 28.14 -20.79 -8.74
CA ASN A 431 29.00 -21.70 -8.00
C ASN A 431 28.56 -21.75 -6.53
N PHE A 432 28.36 -22.95 -6.01
CA PHE A 432 28.01 -23.15 -4.61
C PHE A 432 29.26 -23.20 -3.74
N LYS A 433 29.19 -22.58 -2.57
CA LYS A 433 30.25 -22.59 -1.56
C LYS A 433 29.66 -22.92 -0.19
N TRP A 434 30.42 -23.63 0.61
CA TRP A 434 30.15 -23.80 2.03
C TRP A 434 31.27 -23.12 2.82
N VAL A 435 30.91 -22.46 3.93
CA VAL A 435 31.83 -21.84 4.87
C VAL A 435 31.23 -21.94 6.27
N GLU A 436 32.08 -21.89 7.30
CA GLU A 436 31.63 -21.83 8.69
C GLU A 436 30.77 -20.58 8.96
N SER A 437 29.82 -20.71 9.89
CA SER A 437 28.79 -19.69 10.14
C SER A 437 29.35 -18.31 10.58
N ASP A 438 30.55 -18.26 11.19
CA ASP A 438 31.24 -17.01 11.52
C ASP A 438 31.69 -16.24 10.28
N ILE A 439 32.32 -16.94 9.33
CA ILE A 439 32.73 -16.40 8.03
C ILE A 439 31.48 -16.01 7.22
N LEU A 440 30.44 -16.84 7.27
CA LEU A 440 29.15 -16.59 6.61
C LEU A 440 28.53 -15.27 7.11
N ARG A 441 28.48 -15.06 8.42
CA ARG A 441 27.99 -13.84 9.06
C ARG A 441 28.75 -12.61 8.60
N ASN A 442 30.07 -12.66 8.64
CA ASN A 442 30.89 -11.49 8.34
C ASN A 442 30.67 -11.06 6.87
N LYS A 443 30.72 -12.02 5.93
CA LYS A 443 30.41 -11.79 4.51
C LYS A 443 28.99 -11.27 4.26
N TYR A 444 28.00 -11.76 5.02
CA TYR A 444 26.61 -11.29 4.91
C TYR A 444 26.51 -9.78 5.22
N PHE A 445 27.02 -9.35 6.36
CA PHE A 445 26.92 -7.95 6.81
C PHE A 445 27.93 -7.00 6.15
N GLU A 446 28.96 -7.53 5.48
CA GLU A 446 29.79 -6.78 4.52
C GLU A 446 29.03 -6.50 3.21
N THR A 447 28.23 -7.47 2.74
CA THR A 447 27.41 -7.33 1.51
C THR A 447 26.17 -6.47 1.73
N PHE A 448 25.56 -6.59 2.92
CA PHE A 448 24.33 -5.90 3.32
C PHE A 448 24.57 -5.07 4.61
N PRO A 449 25.41 -4.01 4.56
CA PRO A 449 25.70 -3.19 5.73
C PRO A 449 24.45 -2.45 6.26
N GLU A 450 23.48 -2.15 5.39
CA GLU A 450 22.20 -1.57 5.79
C GLU A 450 21.36 -2.50 6.68
N GLU A 451 21.54 -3.81 6.59
CA GLU A 451 20.80 -4.81 7.36
C GLU A 451 21.39 -5.07 8.76
N GLN A 452 22.49 -4.39 9.13
CA GLN A 452 23.04 -4.55 10.48
C GLN A 452 22.11 -4.01 11.57
N LYS A 453 21.30 -2.98 11.26
CA LYS A 453 20.32 -2.41 12.18
C LYS A 453 18.98 -3.12 12.04
N ILE A 454 18.42 -3.55 13.16
CA ILE A 454 17.05 -4.09 13.21
C ILE A 454 16.04 -3.05 12.73
N ILE A 455 14.95 -3.51 12.13
CA ILE A 455 13.78 -2.73 11.76
C ILE A 455 12.59 -3.38 12.49
N TRP A 456 12.17 -2.78 13.59
CA TRP A 456 11.03 -3.27 14.36
C TRP A 456 9.74 -3.23 13.52
N THR A 457 9.03 -4.36 13.46
CA THR A 457 7.67 -4.49 12.93
C THR A 457 6.68 -4.74 14.06
N ASN A 458 5.40 -4.38 13.89
CA ASN A 458 4.39 -4.68 14.89
C ASN A 458 4.12 -6.21 14.94
N PRO A 459 4.41 -6.93 16.04
CA PRO A 459 4.14 -8.37 16.12
C PRO A 459 2.64 -8.69 16.09
N CYS A 460 1.78 -7.69 16.26
CA CYS A 460 0.33 -7.83 16.22
C CYS A 460 -0.29 -7.71 14.82
N ASP A 461 0.51 -7.39 13.80
CA ASP A 461 0.05 -7.36 12.41
C ASP A 461 0.15 -8.76 11.74
N ASP A 462 0.94 -9.69 12.31
CA ASP A 462 1.13 -11.05 11.78
C ASP A 462 0.60 -12.13 12.74
N THR A 463 -0.37 -12.92 12.28
CA THR A 463 -0.98 -14.04 13.02
C THR A 463 0.01 -15.10 13.51
N ARG A 464 1.19 -15.23 12.89
CA ARG A 464 2.26 -16.12 13.34
C ARG A 464 3.02 -15.49 14.50
N HIS A 465 3.43 -14.23 14.38
CA HIS A 465 4.11 -13.49 15.46
C HIS A 465 3.25 -13.39 16.72
N ILE A 466 1.93 -13.20 16.60
CA ILE A 466 0.99 -13.22 17.75
C ILE A 466 1.10 -14.52 18.57
N LYS A 467 1.25 -15.69 17.91
CA LYS A 467 1.40 -16.99 18.58
C LYS A 467 2.79 -17.20 19.20
N MET A 468 3.76 -16.39 18.79
CA MET A 468 5.16 -16.41 19.24
C MET A 468 5.44 -15.37 20.35
N LEU A 469 4.40 -14.63 20.81
CA LEU A 469 4.50 -13.72 21.94
C LEU A 469 4.53 -14.52 23.26
N SER A 470 5.35 -14.06 24.21
CA SER A 470 5.33 -14.60 25.57
C SER A 470 3.99 -14.32 26.26
N PRO A 471 3.43 -15.22 27.08
CA PRO A 471 2.14 -15.02 27.78
C PRO A 471 2.05 -13.75 28.63
N LYS A 472 3.18 -13.11 28.95
CA LYS A 472 3.28 -11.80 29.64
C LYS A 472 2.85 -10.63 28.76
N TYR A 473 2.76 -10.80 27.44
CA TYR A 473 2.42 -9.78 26.47
C TYR A 473 1.28 -10.27 25.57
N ASN A 474 0.28 -9.43 25.36
CA ASN A 474 -0.75 -9.63 24.36
C ASN A 474 -0.90 -8.37 23.51
N CYS A 475 -1.66 -8.44 22.41
CA CYS A 475 -1.82 -7.31 21.50
C CYS A 475 -2.70 -6.17 22.02
N VAL A 476 -3.46 -6.38 23.10
CA VAL A 476 -4.13 -5.29 23.84
C VAL A 476 -3.09 -4.53 24.69
N ASP A 477 -2.05 -5.22 25.16
CA ASP A 477 -1.00 -4.64 25.97
C ASP A 477 0.03 -3.83 25.16
N ILE A 478 0.31 -4.22 23.92
CA ILE A 478 1.22 -3.53 22.99
C ILE A 478 0.49 -2.35 22.31
N SER A 479 0.22 -1.30 23.07
CA SER A 479 -0.35 -0.06 22.54
C SER A 479 0.73 0.81 21.87
N LEU A 480 0.47 1.24 20.63
CA LEU A 480 1.35 2.06 19.80
C LEU A 480 0.60 3.33 19.33
N PRO A 481 1.29 4.45 19.07
CA PRO A 481 0.63 5.69 18.65
C PRO A 481 0.10 5.60 17.22
N ASN A 482 -1.16 5.99 17.03
CA ASN A 482 -1.82 6.07 15.73
C ASN A 482 -1.73 7.47 15.08
N LEU A 483 -1.04 8.41 15.74
CA LEU A 483 -0.71 9.73 15.20
C LEU A 483 0.71 10.15 15.62
N LEU A 484 1.49 10.71 14.70
CA LEU A 484 2.78 11.33 14.98
C LEU A 484 2.73 12.83 14.70
N ILE A 485 3.00 13.65 15.72
CA ILE A 485 3.25 15.09 15.54
C ILE A 485 4.75 15.29 15.32
N ILE A 486 5.12 15.40 14.05
CA ILE A 486 6.48 15.70 13.63
C ILE A 486 6.58 17.14 13.13
N GLY A 487 7.80 17.60 12.86
CA GLY A 487 7.99 18.82 12.10
C GLY A 487 9.33 19.47 12.40
N PRO A 488 9.83 20.33 11.50
CA PRO A 488 11.06 21.06 11.70
C PRO A 488 11.08 21.74 13.07
N GLN A 489 12.20 21.63 13.79
CA GLN A 489 12.36 22.32 15.06
C GLN A 489 12.01 23.82 14.92
N LYS A 490 11.28 24.35 15.91
CA LYS A 490 10.78 25.75 16.00
C LYS A 490 9.59 26.15 15.11
N THR A 491 8.87 25.20 14.50
CA THR A 491 7.62 25.52 13.77
C THR A 491 6.36 25.60 14.66
N GLY A 492 6.36 25.01 15.87
CA GLY A 492 5.21 25.10 16.80
C GLY A 492 4.63 23.77 17.27
N THR A 493 5.23 22.63 16.92
CA THR A 493 4.78 21.27 17.29
C THR A 493 4.42 21.07 18.77
N THR A 494 5.17 21.66 19.72
CA THR A 494 4.82 21.65 21.17
C THR A 494 3.48 22.33 21.47
N ALA A 495 3.16 23.44 20.79
CA ALA A 495 1.91 24.17 21.02
C ALA A 495 0.72 23.34 20.51
N LEU A 496 0.85 22.78 19.29
CA LEU A 496 -0.15 21.88 18.72
C LEU A 496 -0.41 20.68 19.64
N ALA A 497 0.64 20.02 20.11
CA ALA A 497 0.52 18.89 21.04
C ALA A 497 -0.23 19.25 22.33
N ASN A 498 0.09 20.40 22.95
CA ASN A 498 -0.57 20.82 24.18
C ASN A 498 -2.05 21.20 23.98
N PHE A 499 -2.42 21.79 22.85
CA PHE A 499 -3.82 22.09 22.57
C PHE A 499 -4.62 20.84 22.15
N LEU A 500 -4.01 19.90 21.41
CA LEU A 500 -4.67 18.66 20.99
C LEU A 500 -4.98 17.75 22.20
N LYS A 501 -4.15 17.77 23.25
CA LYS A 501 -4.41 17.10 24.54
C LYS A 501 -5.67 17.60 25.29
N LEU A 502 -6.27 18.73 24.89
CA LEU A 502 -7.52 19.22 25.49
C LEU A 502 -8.75 18.44 25.01
N HIS A 503 -8.64 17.65 23.93
CA HIS A 503 -9.73 16.84 23.42
C HIS A 503 -9.90 15.55 24.26
N PRO A 504 -11.13 15.20 24.70
CA PRO A 504 -11.35 14.08 25.63
C PRO A 504 -10.89 12.73 25.08
N ASP A 505 -11.10 12.45 23.78
CA ASP A 505 -10.69 11.18 23.13
C ASP A 505 -9.20 11.11 22.72
N VAL A 506 -8.39 12.14 23.04
CA VAL A 506 -6.96 12.18 22.68
C VAL A 506 -6.07 11.89 23.89
N GLY A 507 -5.07 11.04 23.70
CA GLY A 507 -3.97 10.79 24.61
C GLY A 507 -2.61 11.04 23.95
N ALA A 508 -1.57 11.13 24.76
CA ALA A 508 -0.20 11.23 24.31
C ALA A 508 0.72 10.33 25.15
N ASN A 509 1.99 10.24 24.75
CA ASN A 509 3.00 9.58 25.58
C ASN A 509 3.12 10.20 26.98
N ASP A 510 3.48 9.34 27.93
CA ASP A 510 3.90 9.69 29.28
C ASP A 510 5.19 10.53 29.26
N LEU A 511 5.40 11.31 30.33
CA LEU A 511 6.54 12.21 30.45
C LEU A 511 7.82 11.43 30.80
N LEU A 512 8.93 11.80 30.17
CA LEU A 512 10.25 11.22 30.44
C LEU A 512 11.11 12.18 31.28
N GLU A 513 11.93 11.65 32.17
CA GLU A 513 12.85 12.45 33.00
C GLU A 513 13.87 13.24 32.14
N ASP A 514 14.49 12.58 31.15
CA ASP A 514 15.56 13.18 30.32
C ASP A 514 15.06 14.15 29.24
N SER A 515 13.93 13.83 28.59
CA SER A 515 13.47 14.50 27.36
C SER A 515 12.06 15.11 27.46
N PHE A 516 11.46 15.07 28.65
CA PHE A 516 10.17 15.63 29.03
C PHE A 516 8.99 15.18 28.13
N GLU A 517 8.80 15.82 26.98
CA GLU A 517 7.69 15.55 26.06
C GLU A 517 8.03 14.61 24.89
N GLU A 518 9.30 14.50 24.48
CA GLU A 518 9.70 13.73 23.28
C GLU A 518 10.25 12.35 23.65
N VAL A 519 9.69 11.27 23.10
CA VAL A 519 10.21 9.91 23.33
C VAL A 519 11.51 9.70 22.57
N GLN A 520 11.60 10.17 21.32
CA GLN A 520 12.79 10.10 20.44
C GLN A 520 13.25 8.69 20.04
N PHE A 521 12.38 7.69 20.12
CA PHE A 521 12.63 6.30 19.73
C PHE A 521 13.19 6.18 18.30
N PHE A 522 12.52 6.72 17.28
CA PHE A 522 12.93 6.62 15.87
C PHE A 522 14.08 7.58 15.45
N SER A 523 14.73 8.26 16.40
CA SER A 523 15.84 9.20 16.16
C SER A 523 17.05 9.00 17.06
N SER A 524 17.04 8.00 17.94
CA SER A 524 18.14 7.71 18.87
C SER A 524 18.39 6.21 18.86
N ASP A 525 19.52 5.78 18.29
CA ASP A 525 19.89 4.36 18.19
C ASP A 525 19.82 3.67 19.57
N TYR A 526 20.36 4.30 20.63
CA TYR A 526 20.29 3.80 22.00
C TYR A 526 18.86 3.58 22.54
N LYS A 527 17.91 4.47 22.21
CA LYS A 527 16.50 4.28 22.61
C LYS A 527 15.81 3.23 21.74
N TYR A 528 16.17 3.16 20.46
CA TYR A 528 15.62 2.22 19.49
C TYR A 528 16.01 0.76 19.79
N GLU A 529 17.23 0.53 20.28
CA GLU A 529 17.74 -0.78 20.71
C GLU A 529 16.97 -1.36 21.93
N LYS A 530 16.29 -0.53 22.73
CA LYS A 530 15.44 -0.99 23.85
C LYS A 530 14.14 -1.67 23.40
N GLY A 531 13.81 -1.60 22.11
CA GLY A 531 12.76 -2.38 21.48
C GLY A 531 11.32 -1.96 21.76
N ILE A 532 10.40 -2.74 21.20
CA ILE A 532 8.97 -2.41 21.10
C ILE A 532 8.30 -2.34 22.47
N TYR A 533 8.59 -3.27 23.37
CA TYR A 533 7.97 -3.29 24.71
C TYR A 533 8.36 -2.06 25.54
N TRP A 534 9.61 -1.60 25.43
CA TRP A 534 10.05 -0.34 26.05
C TRP A 534 9.28 0.86 25.46
N TYR A 535 9.19 0.94 24.13
CA TYR A 535 8.48 2.03 23.45
C TYR A 535 6.99 2.07 23.76
N SER A 536 6.31 0.92 23.71
CA SER A 536 4.89 0.79 24.04
C SER A 536 4.58 1.16 25.49
N SER A 537 5.54 0.97 26.41
CA SER A 537 5.34 1.27 27.83
C SER A 537 4.99 2.74 28.14
N PHE A 538 5.36 3.69 27.27
CA PHE A 538 5.05 5.12 27.39
C PHE A 538 3.61 5.50 27.01
N PHE A 539 2.80 4.55 26.52
CA PHE A 539 1.42 4.80 26.12
C PHE A 539 0.38 4.16 27.06
N LYS A 540 0.84 3.53 28.15
CA LYS A 540 0.00 2.82 29.13
C LYS A 540 -1.11 3.69 29.71
N ASN A 541 -0.83 4.94 30.08
CA ASN A 541 -1.86 5.81 30.65
C ASN A 541 -2.93 6.23 29.62
N ALA A 542 -2.53 6.56 28.39
CA ALA A 542 -3.46 6.88 27.31
C ALA A 542 -4.36 5.67 26.96
N ARG A 543 -3.79 4.47 26.94
CA ARG A 543 -4.51 3.21 26.76
C ARG A 543 -5.49 2.92 27.91
N ASN A 544 -5.06 3.07 29.17
CA ASN A 544 -5.90 2.84 30.35
C ASN A 544 -7.08 3.84 30.43
N GLN A 545 -6.95 5.01 29.81
CA GLN A 545 -8.04 5.99 29.64
C GLN A 545 -8.86 5.78 28.36
N SER A 546 -8.65 4.67 27.64
CA SER A 546 -9.36 4.27 26.40
C SER A 546 -9.40 5.37 25.33
N LYS A 547 -8.33 6.15 25.20
CA LYS A 547 -8.23 7.22 24.18
C LYS A 547 -8.26 6.64 22.76
N LYS A 548 -9.07 7.21 21.88
CA LYS A 548 -9.20 6.76 20.47
C LYS A 548 -7.98 7.14 19.64
N ILE A 549 -7.42 8.32 19.89
CA ILE A 549 -6.19 8.78 19.24
C ILE A 549 -5.10 8.90 20.30
N ILE A 550 -4.00 8.17 20.08
CA ILE A 550 -2.80 8.19 20.92
C ILE A 550 -1.67 8.73 20.05
N PHE A 551 -1.06 9.84 20.47
CA PHE A 551 0.00 10.47 19.69
C PHE A 551 1.37 10.51 20.39
N GLU A 552 2.42 10.40 19.58
CA GLU A 552 3.77 10.83 19.99
C GLU A 552 4.08 12.18 19.35
N LYS A 553 4.71 13.09 20.10
CA LYS A 553 5.31 14.31 19.53
C LYS A 553 6.83 14.21 19.64
N THR A 554 7.51 14.14 18.49
CA THR A 554 8.97 14.28 18.39
C THR A 554 9.31 15.08 17.14
N ALA A 555 9.88 16.27 17.30
CA ALA A 555 10.19 17.16 16.18
C ALA A 555 11.26 16.54 15.25
N ASN A 556 12.29 15.93 15.84
CA ASN A 556 13.50 15.48 15.15
C ASN A 556 13.27 14.34 14.14
N TYR A 557 12.11 13.69 14.14
CA TYR A 557 11.78 12.66 13.15
C TYR A 557 11.68 13.24 11.73
N PHE A 558 11.28 14.50 11.57
CA PHE A 558 11.02 15.10 10.26
C PHE A 558 12.23 15.04 9.32
N ASP A 559 13.43 15.38 9.81
CA ASP A 559 14.68 15.39 9.05
C ASP A 559 15.58 14.15 9.26
N HIS A 560 15.19 13.23 10.14
CA HIS A 560 15.97 12.02 10.43
C HIS A 560 15.94 11.03 9.24
N PRO A 561 17.09 10.50 8.78
CA PRO A 561 17.16 9.76 7.52
C PRO A 561 16.39 8.43 7.52
N THR A 562 16.32 7.74 8.67
CA THR A 562 15.68 6.42 8.79
C THR A 562 14.32 6.45 9.51
N ALA A 563 13.90 7.61 10.04
CA ALA A 563 12.61 7.71 10.74
C ALA A 563 11.42 7.32 9.84
N PRO A 564 11.30 7.79 8.57
CA PRO A 564 10.16 7.41 7.72
C PRO A 564 10.01 5.90 7.49
N LEU A 565 11.13 5.18 7.34
CA LEU A 565 11.16 3.72 7.18
C LEU A 565 10.75 3.03 8.49
N THR A 566 11.45 3.35 9.58
CA THR A 566 11.26 2.68 10.87
C THR A 566 9.90 2.97 11.51
N THR A 567 9.33 4.16 11.34
CA THR A 567 7.95 4.47 11.76
C THR A 567 6.93 3.71 10.91
N SER A 568 7.16 3.55 9.60
CA SER A 568 6.22 2.84 8.71
C SER A 568 6.22 1.34 9.01
N SER A 569 7.38 0.75 9.28
CA SER A 569 7.49 -0.66 9.65
C SER A 569 6.86 -0.98 11.01
N LEU A 570 7.01 -0.12 12.03
CA LEU A 570 6.48 -0.41 13.37
C LEU A 570 5.04 0.06 13.60
N LEU A 571 4.62 1.17 13.00
CA LEU A 571 3.28 1.76 13.25
C LEU A 571 2.29 1.48 12.11
N GLY A 572 2.76 0.97 10.97
CA GLY A 572 1.95 0.77 9.77
C GLY A 572 1.47 2.10 9.17
N ASN A 573 0.24 2.51 9.53
CA ASN A 573 -0.49 3.62 8.89
C ASN A 573 -0.98 4.74 9.86
N PRO A 574 -0.14 5.29 10.77
CA PRO A 574 -0.49 6.45 11.58
C PRO A 574 -0.75 7.71 10.73
N PHE A 575 -1.48 8.67 11.29
CA PHE A 575 -1.52 10.03 10.74
C PHE A 575 -0.22 10.78 11.03
N ILE A 576 0.40 11.37 10.02
CA ILE A 576 1.64 12.14 10.15
C ILE A 576 1.30 13.63 10.07
N VAL A 577 1.27 14.30 11.22
CA VAL A 577 0.96 15.74 11.32
C VAL A 577 2.26 16.54 11.31
N ILE A 578 2.39 17.47 10.36
CA ILE A 578 3.61 18.23 10.10
C ILE A 578 3.32 19.73 10.22
N VAL A 579 3.85 20.38 11.25
CA VAL A 579 3.75 21.84 11.39
C VAL A 579 4.89 22.51 10.61
N LEU A 580 4.55 23.36 9.64
CA LEU A 580 5.50 24.08 8.79
C LEU A 580 5.41 25.59 9.03
N LYS A 581 6.54 26.28 8.94
CA LYS A 581 6.67 27.74 9.00
C LYS A 581 7.66 28.19 7.94
N ASP A 582 7.60 29.42 7.47
CA ASP A 582 8.65 30.02 6.62
C ASP A 582 10.07 29.58 7.03
N PRO A 583 10.89 29.02 6.11
CA PRO A 583 12.15 28.38 6.47
C PRO A 583 13.20 29.38 6.98
N VAL A 584 13.16 30.65 6.56
CA VAL A 584 14.06 31.70 7.04
C VAL A 584 13.71 32.07 8.47
N PHE A 585 12.42 32.29 8.75
CA PHE A 585 11.95 32.58 10.12
C PHE A 585 12.20 31.42 11.08
N ARG A 586 12.04 30.18 10.60
CA ARG A 586 12.36 28.95 11.33
C ARG A 586 13.86 28.85 11.64
N ALA A 587 14.74 29.13 10.67
CA ALA A 587 16.19 29.13 10.86
C ALA A 587 16.64 30.19 11.88
N TYR A 588 16.12 31.41 11.77
CA TYR A 588 16.39 32.49 12.73
C TYR A 588 15.90 32.14 14.16
N SER A 589 14.71 31.54 14.27
CA SER A 589 14.16 31.06 15.54
C SER A 589 15.01 29.94 16.19
N TRP A 590 15.68 29.10 15.38
CA TRP A 590 16.66 28.13 15.89
C TRP A 590 17.92 28.80 16.41
N TYR A 591 18.51 29.72 15.65
CA TYR A 591 19.69 30.50 16.08
C TYR A 591 19.43 31.26 17.40
N GLN A 592 18.30 31.98 17.49
CA GLN A 592 17.92 32.71 18.71
C GLN A 592 17.68 31.77 19.90
N HIS A 593 17.32 30.50 19.66
CA HIS A 593 17.21 29.50 20.71
C HIS A 593 18.58 29.02 21.19
N MET A 594 19.55 28.84 20.29
CA MET A 594 20.93 28.49 20.65
C MET A 594 21.58 29.61 21.48
N ARG A 595 21.39 30.88 21.11
CA ARG A 595 21.80 32.04 21.96
C ARG A 595 21.20 31.98 23.37
N PHE A 596 19.90 31.67 23.49
CA PHE A 596 19.23 31.57 24.80
C PHE A 596 19.75 30.42 25.67
N HIS A 597 20.31 29.37 25.05
CA HIS A 597 20.98 28.26 25.75
C HIS A 597 22.50 28.47 25.89
N ASN A 598 22.98 29.71 25.70
CA ASN A 598 24.39 30.10 25.82
C ASN A 598 25.35 29.31 24.89
N ASP A 599 24.89 28.90 23.71
CA ASP A 599 25.77 28.27 22.71
C ASP A 599 26.93 29.22 22.32
N PRO A 600 28.20 28.76 22.40
CA PRO A 600 29.37 29.63 22.24
C PRO A 600 29.50 30.17 20.82
N VAL A 601 29.05 29.44 19.80
CA VAL A 601 29.11 29.88 18.40
C VAL A 601 27.99 30.89 18.13
N ALA A 602 26.77 30.61 18.59
CA ALA A 602 25.63 31.49 18.43
C ALA A 602 25.84 32.83 19.15
N ASN A 603 26.51 32.85 20.32
CA ASN A 603 26.82 34.08 21.04
C ASN A 603 27.97 34.88 20.41
N LYS A 604 28.99 34.20 19.86
CA LYS A 604 30.18 34.84 19.24
C LYS A 604 29.90 35.51 17.90
N TYR A 605 29.08 34.89 17.05
CA TYR A 605 28.80 35.37 15.69
C TYR A 605 27.38 35.91 15.55
N THR A 606 27.13 36.77 14.56
CA THR A 606 25.78 37.21 14.18
C THR A 606 25.07 36.16 13.31
N PHE A 607 23.74 36.27 13.13
CA PHE A 607 23.01 35.31 12.29
C PHE A 607 23.50 35.33 10.84
N GLU A 608 23.78 36.52 10.30
CA GLU A 608 24.26 36.70 8.93
C GLU A 608 25.67 36.12 8.77
N GLU A 609 26.58 36.37 9.72
CA GLU A 609 27.89 35.71 9.76
C GLU A 609 27.78 34.18 9.82
N VAL A 610 26.87 33.62 10.62
CA VAL A 610 26.69 32.16 10.69
C VAL A 610 26.12 31.60 9.38
N MET A 611 25.28 32.35 8.65
CA MET A 611 24.77 31.89 7.34
C MET A 611 25.84 32.01 6.24
N LEU A 612 26.63 33.09 6.24
CA LEU A 612 27.62 33.40 5.19
C LEU A 612 28.95 32.65 5.38
N SER A 613 29.44 32.50 6.60
CA SER A 613 30.75 31.90 6.88
C SER A 613 30.83 30.41 6.50
N ASN A 614 32.03 30.00 6.10
CA ASN A 614 32.41 28.60 5.84
C ASN A 614 33.42 28.08 6.90
N ASN A 615 33.46 28.71 8.07
CA ASN A 615 34.36 28.34 9.16
C ASN A 615 33.90 27.02 9.81
N THR A 616 34.85 26.18 10.23
CA THR A 616 34.60 24.90 10.89
C THR A 616 33.63 25.00 12.08
N ASP A 617 33.75 26.08 12.84
CA ASP A 617 32.98 26.32 14.06
C ASP A 617 31.50 26.63 13.75
N THR A 618 31.24 27.38 12.67
CA THR A 618 29.88 27.83 12.30
C THR A 618 29.11 26.80 11.48
N ILE A 619 29.81 25.89 10.75
CA ILE A 619 29.19 24.86 9.90
C ILE A 619 28.16 24.00 10.63
N LYS A 620 28.41 23.62 11.90
CA LYS A 620 27.45 22.81 12.69
C LYS A 620 26.13 23.55 12.92
N LEU A 621 26.20 24.82 13.32
CA LEU A 621 25.04 25.65 13.58
C LEU A 621 24.31 26.03 12.28
N LYS A 622 25.07 26.45 11.25
CA LYS A 622 24.60 26.71 9.87
C LYS A 622 23.82 25.51 9.31
N SER A 623 24.36 24.30 9.43
CA SER A 623 23.70 23.07 8.97
C SER A 623 22.38 22.80 9.70
N ARG A 624 22.30 22.99 11.03
CA ARG A 624 21.03 22.82 11.78
C ARG A 624 19.99 23.91 11.48
N CYS A 625 20.42 25.11 11.12
CA CYS A 625 19.54 26.16 10.59
C CYS A 625 18.95 25.78 9.22
N PHE A 626 19.79 25.38 8.25
CA PHE A 626 19.38 25.11 6.87
C PHE A 626 18.75 23.73 6.63
N THR A 627 19.42 22.65 7.05
CA THR A 627 19.11 21.28 6.61
C THR A 627 17.66 20.86 6.88
N PRO A 628 17.07 21.08 8.06
CA PRO A 628 15.68 20.73 8.31
C PRO A 628 14.67 21.80 7.83
N GLY A 629 15.16 22.92 7.27
CA GLY A 629 14.37 23.89 6.50
C GLY A 629 14.08 23.44 5.06
N ARG A 630 14.73 22.38 4.57
CA ARG A 630 14.54 21.82 3.21
C ARG A 630 13.27 20.96 3.12
N TYR A 631 12.11 21.57 3.30
CA TYR A 631 10.85 20.84 3.50
C TYR A 631 10.50 19.88 2.36
N ALA A 632 10.64 20.29 1.09
CA ALA A 632 10.34 19.43 -0.06
C ALA A 632 11.17 18.14 -0.07
N TYR A 633 12.47 18.24 0.22
CA TYR A 633 13.38 17.08 0.28
C TYR A 633 12.97 16.08 1.38
N HIS A 634 12.58 16.56 2.55
CA HIS A 634 12.15 15.70 3.66
C HIS A 634 10.74 15.13 3.44
N LEU A 635 9.78 15.95 3.00
CA LEU A 635 8.42 15.50 2.65
C LEU A 635 8.44 14.38 1.60
N LEU A 636 9.33 14.46 0.61
CA LEU A 636 9.51 13.38 -0.38
C LEU A 636 10.01 12.07 0.22
N LYS A 637 10.76 12.09 1.34
CA LYS A 637 11.12 10.85 2.06
C LYS A 637 9.92 10.26 2.79
N TRP A 638 9.09 11.09 3.43
CA TRP A 638 7.86 10.63 4.08
C TRP A 638 6.85 10.08 3.06
N LEU A 639 6.70 10.74 1.91
CA LEU A 639 5.85 10.29 0.78
C LEU A 639 6.33 9.02 0.06
N ARG A 640 7.52 8.48 0.37
CA ARG A 640 7.95 7.15 -0.10
C ARG A 640 7.32 6.00 0.69
N TYR A 641 6.90 6.26 1.93
CA TYR A 641 6.37 5.25 2.85
C TYR A 641 4.91 5.50 3.22
N TYR A 642 4.47 6.75 3.24
CA TYR A 642 3.10 7.14 3.59
C TYR A 642 2.33 7.75 2.41
N PRO A 643 1.04 7.39 2.21
CA PRO A 643 0.22 8.01 1.18
C PRO A 643 -0.09 9.47 1.53
N PRO A 644 -0.33 10.35 0.53
CA PRO A 644 -0.62 11.77 0.77
C PRO A 644 -1.81 12.03 1.71
N SER A 645 -2.79 11.14 1.74
CA SER A 645 -3.97 11.23 2.62
C SER A 645 -3.62 11.12 4.12
N LYS A 646 -2.54 10.43 4.46
CA LYS A 646 -2.05 10.26 5.84
C LYS A 646 -1.15 11.40 6.32
N ILE A 647 -0.64 12.22 5.41
CA ILE A 647 0.21 13.38 5.76
C ILE A 647 -0.65 14.65 5.84
N ILE A 648 -0.68 15.27 7.01
CA ILE A 648 -1.44 16.49 7.30
C ILE A 648 -0.48 17.63 7.59
N THR A 649 -0.33 18.56 6.66
CA THR A 649 0.44 19.79 6.87
C THR A 649 -0.39 20.87 7.55
N ILE A 650 0.18 21.51 8.58
CA ILE A 650 -0.43 22.65 9.29
C ILE A 650 0.50 23.85 9.14
N ASP A 651 -0.07 24.99 8.76
CA ASP A 651 0.63 26.26 8.80
C ASP A 651 0.79 26.76 10.26
N ALA A 652 2.03 27.05 10.63
CA ALA A 652 2.40 27.58 11.93
C ALA A 652 1.81 28.97 12.21
N ASP A 653 1.65 29.81 11.19
CA ASP A 653 1.15 31.18 11.38
C ASP A 653 -0.37 31.18 11.59
N SER A 654 -1.12 30.35 10.87
CA SER A 654 -2.51 29.99 11.15
C SER A 654 -2.70 29.41 12.56
N LEU A 655 -1.82 28.50 13.01
CA LEU A 655 -1.85 27.95 14.38
C LEU A 655 -1.58 29.00 15.46
N LEU A 656 -0.82 30.06 15.18
CA LEU A 656 -0.55 31.15 16.11
C LEU A 656 -1.73 32.14 16.19
N GLY A 657 -2.32 32.49 15.05
CA GLY A 657 -3.43 33.43 14.91
C GLY A 657 -4.80 32.85 15.30
N GLU A 658 -5.18 31.71 14.72
CA GLU A 658 -6.47 31.05 14.92
C GLU A 658 -6.31 29.57 15.35
N PRO A 659 -5.74 29.29 16.54
CA PRO A 659 -5.48 27.92 16.99
C PRO A 659 -6.75 27.06 17.05
N SER A 660 -7.85 27.59 17.58
CA SER A 660 -9.10 26.84 17.77
C SER A 660 -9.66 26.33 16.44
N LYS A 661 -9.70 27.18 15.40
CA LYS A 661 -10.14 26.80 14.04
C LYS A 661 -9.19 25.81 13.39
N THR A 662 -7.88 26.05 13.51
CA THR A 662 -6.83 25.17 12.98
C THR A 662 -6.93 23.75 13.57
N ILE A 663 -7.22 23.63 14.87
CA ILE A 663 -7.33 22.35 15.56
C ILE A 663 -8.67 21.67 15.28
N SER A 664 -9.79 22.42 15.23
CA SER A 664 -11.07 21.84 14.80
C SER A 664 -10.99 21.23 13.40
N LEU A 665 -10.28 21.87 12.46
CA LEU A 665 -10.03 21.31 11.12
C LEU A 665 -9.17 20.04 11.18
N LEU A 666 -8.14 20.01 12.02
CA LEU A 666 -7.30 18.82 12.24
C LEU A 666 -8.11 17.64 12.81
N VAL A 667 -8.90 17.90 13.86
CA VAL A 667 -9.77 16.93 14.55
C VAL A 667 -10.78 16.33 13.57
N LYS A 668 -11.45 17.17 12.77
CA LYS A 668 -12.34 16.75 11.68
C LYS A 668 -11.64 15.88 10.65
N ARG A 669 -10.41 16.22 10.25
CA ARG A 669 -9.61 15.46 9.26
C ARG A 669 -9.08 14.11 9.78
N ILE A 670 -8.92 13.95 11.09
CA ILE A 670 -8.53 12.68 11.73
C ILE A 670 -9.76 11.78 12.00
N GLY A 671 -10.98 12.33 11.95
CA GLY A 671 -12.22 11.59 12.21
C GLY A 671 -12.61 11.52 13.68
N LEU A 672 -12.16 12.48 14.49
CA LEU A 672 -12.61 12.66 15.88
C LEU A 672 -13.93 13.45 15.95
N PRO A 673 -14.73 13.30 17.02
CA PRO A 673 -15.96 14.07 17.21
C PRO A 673 -15.67 15.57 17.34
N GLU A 674 -16.67 16.41 17.06
CA GLU A 674 -16.52 17.86 17.18
C GLU A 674 -16.37 18.28 18.67
N PHE A 675 -15.43 19.18 18.93
CA PHE A 675 -15.12 19.68 20.26
C PHE A 675 -14.88 21.19 20.23
N ASN A 676 -15.47 21.93 21.17
CA ASN A 676 -15.42 23.39 21.16
C ASN A 676 -14.13 23.95 21.80
N PHE A 677 -13.04 23.96 21.03
CA PHE A 677 -11.75 24.52 21.46
C PHE A 677 -11.78 26.00 21.83
N THR A 678 -12.76 26.80 21.39
CA THR A 678 -12.86 28.23 21.75
C THR A 678 -13.13 28.45 23.24
N SER A 679 -13.73 27.47 23.92
CA SER A 679 -14.00 27.52 25.36
C SER A 679 -12.73 27.34 26.21
N VAL A 680 -11.78 26.52 25.73
CA VAL A 680 -10.58 26.06 26.46
C VAL A 680 -9.26 26.64 25.94
N ILE A 681 -9.25 27.35 24.82
CA ILE A 681 -8.09 28.10 24.31
C ILE A 681 -8.44 29.58 24.30
N LYS A 682 -7.71 30.39 25.08
CA LYS A 682 -7.92 31.84 25.17
C LYS A 682 -6.62 32.60 24.91
N TYR A 683 -6.73 33.79 24.31
CA TYR A 683 -5.59 34.70 24.18
C TYR A 683 -5.19 35.25 25.56
N ASN A 684 -3.90 35.51 25.77
CA ASN A 684 -3.38 36.11 27.00
C ASN A 684 -2.48 37.30 26.64
N ASP A 685 -2.96 38.52 26.90
CA ASP A 685 -2.30 39.76 26.48
C ASP A 685 -0.91 39.93 27.10
N ASN A 686 -0.73 39.51 28.37
CA ASN A 686 0.54 39.55 29.09
C ASN A 686 1.60 38.60 28.49
N LYS A 687 1.18 37.58 27.73
CA LYS A 687 2.07 36.67 27.00
C LYS A 687 2.14 36.99 25.51
N GLY A 688 1.12 37.63 24.95
CA GLY A 688 1.01 37.94 23.53
C GLY A 688 0.76 36.71 22.64
N PHE A 689 0.27 35.60 23.19
CA PHE A 689 -0.09 34.38 22.47
C PHE A 689 -1.18 33.57 23.19
N HIS A 690 -1.81 32.64 22.47
CA HIS A 690 -2.88 31.77 22.96
C HIS A 690 -2.39 30.74 24.00
N CYS A 691 -3.18 30.52 25.05
CA CYS A 691 -2.92 29.57 26.13
C CYS A 691 -4.11 28.63 26.35
N ALA A 692 -3.82 27.42 26.85
CA ALA A 692 -4.83 26.49 27.32
C ALA A 692 -5.40 26.97 28.68
N VAL A 693 -6.70 26.78 28.90
CA VAL A 693 -7.39 27.01 30.16
C VAL A 693 -7.83 25.65 30.70
N ILE A 694 -7.32 25.30 31.89
CA ILE A 694 -7.63 24.04 32.58
C ILE A 694 -8.12 24.43 33.97
N GLU A 695 -9.32 23.98 34.34
CA GLU A 695 -9.91 24.22 35.67
C GLU A 695 -9.90 25.72 36.08
N GLY A 696 -10.16 26.62 35.12
CA GLY A 696 -10.15 28.06 35.31
C GLY A 696 -8.77 28.74 35.28
N HIS A 697 -7.67 27.98 35.34
CA HIS A 697 -6.30 28.51 35.31
C HIS A 697 -5.68 28.49 33.90
N SER A 698 -5.00 29.58 33.50
CA SER A 698 -4.34 29.67 32.19
C SER A 698 -2.96 29.01 32.20
N LYS A 699 -2.84 27.83 31.60
CA LYS A 699 -1.58 27.09 31.44
C LYS A 699 -0.87 27.50 30.15
N CYS A 700 -0.14 28.61 30.22
CA CYS A 700 0.66 29.13 29.10
C CYS A 700 2.00 28.39 28.91
N LEU A 701 2.53 28.41 27.68
CA LEU A 701 3.88 27.94 27.36
C LEU A 701 4.95 28.81 28.04
N GLY A 702 6.12 28.20 28.31
CA GLY A 702 7.23 28.84 29.03
C GLY A 702 7.88 30.04 28.31
N ARG A 703 8.65 30.85 29.07
CA ARG A 703 9.24 32.14 28.65
C ARG A 703 10.10 32.10 27.36
N SER A 704 10.59 30.93 26.95
CA SER A 704 11.39 30.77 25.72
C SER A 704 10.54 30.67 24.44
N LYS A 705 9.22 30.56 24.54
CA LYS A 705 8.24 30.38 23.44
C LYS A 705 7.49 31.71 23.17
N GLY A 706 6.91 31.87 21.98
CA GLY A 706 6.08 33.05 21.64
C GLY A 706 6.86 34.35 21.40
N ARG A 707 8.12 34.28 20.94
CA ARG A 707 8.96 35.45 20.68
C ARG A 707 8.40 36.29 19.52
N LYS A 708 8.13 37.57 19.76
CA LYS A 708 7.77 38.55 18.72
C LYS A 708 9.03 39.02 18.00
N TYR A 709 8.97 39.12 16.67
CA TYR A 709 10.03 39.66 15.82
C TYR A 709 9.46 40.85 15.04
N SER A 710 10.24 41.93 14.85
CA SER A 710 9.73 43.11 14.13
C SER A 710 9.65 42.85 12.62
N GLN A 711 8.57 43.31 12.01
CA GLN A 711 8.26 43.03 10.60
C GLN A 711 9.35 43.57 9.64
N LEU A 712 9.93 44.73 9.96
CA LEU A 712 11.08 45.30 9.24
C LEU A 712 12.32 44.38 9.28
N MET A 713 12.67 43.88 10.47
CA MET A 713 13.82 42.96 10.65
C MET A 713 13.60 41.66 9.88
N MET A 714 12.37 41.14 9.88
CA MET A 714 11.98 39.93 9.16
C MET A 714 12.06 40.11 7.63
N ILE A 715 11.67 41.26 7.10
CA ILE A 715 11.80 41.60 5.67
C ILE A 715 13.28 41.73 5.27
N ASN A 716 14.09 42.40 6.09
CA ASN A 716 15.53 42.56 5.82
C ASN A 716 16.28 41.22 5.86
N LEU A 717 15.98 40.35 6.84
CA LEU A 717 16.52 38.99 6.89
C LEU A 717 16.13 38.16 5.66
N LYS A 718 14.89 38.28 5.18
CA LYS A 718 14.47 37.63 3.93
C LYS A 718 15.25 38.15 2.71
N ARG A 719 15.39 39.47 2.56
CA ARG A 719 16.18 40.07 1.48
C ARG A 719 17.65 39.63 1.52
N SER A 720 18.27 39.71 2.70
CA SER A 720 19.66 39.28 2.95
C SER A 720 19.88 37.82 2.55
N VAL A 721 19.01 36.90 2.99
CA VAL A 721 19.09 35.48 2.61
C VAL A 721 18.77 35.25 1.12
N SER A 722 17.75 35.89 0.56
CA SER A 722 17.37 35.73 -0.85
C SER A 722 18.39 36.27 -1.84
N GLN A 723 19.12 37.34 -1.51
CA GLN A 723 20.20 37.89 -2.35
C GLN A 723 21.44 36.99 -2.42
N HIS A 724 21.58 36.03 -1.49
CA HIS A 724 22.74 35.14 -1.38
C HIS A 724 22.40 33.66 -1.63
N ILE A 725 21.14 33.35 -1.97
CA ILE A 725 20.79 32.09 -2.62
C ILE A 725 21.08 32.30 -4.12
N PRO A 726 21.94 31.50 -4.76
CA PRO A 726 22.13 31.59 -6.20
C PRO A 726 20.79 31.37 -6.92
N GLU A 727 20.45 32.26 -7.85
CA GLU A 727 19.34 32.05 -8.78
C GLU A 727 19.69 30.93 -9.77
N THR A 728 19.66 29.68 -9.29
CA THR A 728 19.51 28.55 -10.20
C THR A 728 18.09 28.61 -10.78
N ASN A 729 17.98 28.58 -12.11
CA ASN A 729 16.70 28.63 -12.85
C ASN A 729 15.82 27.37 -12.67
N ASP A 730 16.03 26.60 -11.59
CA ASP A 730 15.56 25.24 -11.37
C ASP A 730 14.31 25.16 -10.48
N TYR A 731 13.36 26.08 -10.67
CA TYR A 731 12.04 26.02 -10.03
C TYR A 731 10.96 25.52 -10.99
N ILE A 732 11.03 24.24 -11.34
CA ILE A 732 9.98 23.51 -12.05
C ILE A 732 9.40 22.45 -11.09
N GLY A 733 8.16 22.70 -10.63
CA GLY A 733 7.46 21.85 -9.67
C GLY A 733 6.15 22.49 -9.21
N VAL A 734 5.45 21.87 -8.23
CA VAL A 734 4.06 22.17 -7.84
C VAL A 734 3.75 23.66 -7.54
N VAL A 735 4.74 24.47 -7.14
CA VAL A 735 4.57 25.94 -6.99
C VAL A 735 4.15 26.60 -8.31
N ASN A 736 4.57 26.04 -9.43
CA ASN A 736 4.21 26.45 -10.78
C ASN A 736 3.00 25.64 -11.34
N TYR A 737 2.41 24.71 -10.57
CA TYR A 737 1.21 23.95 -11.01
C TYR A 737 0.00 24.86 -11.12
N THR A 738 -0.20 25.80 -10.20
CA THR A 738 -1.24 26.85 -10.32
C THR A 738 -1.07 27.62 -11.62
N ASN A 739 0.16 28.07 -11.94
CA ASN A 739 0.49 28.73 -13.20
C ASN A 739 0.36 27.82 -14.43
N GLN A 740 0.61 26.52 -14.32
CA GLN A 740 0.47 25.56 -15.42
C GLN A 740 -1.00 25.18 -15.67
N VAL A 741 -1.80 25.02 -14.62
CA VAL A 741 -3.27 24.87 -14.68
C VAL A 741 -3.87 26.14 -15.25
N PHE A 742 -3.46 27.31 -14.77
CA PHE A 742 -3.85 28.61 -15.32
C PHE A 742 -3.50 28.70 -16.82
N ARG A 743 -2.24 28.45 -17.21
CA ARG A 743 -1.81 28.43 -18.63
C ARG A 743 -2.56 27.37 -19.46
N ARG A 744 -2.90 26.21 -18.89
CA ARG A 744 -3.66 25.14 -19.56
C ARG A 744 -5.13 25.52 -19.73
N ALA A 745 -5.75 26.14 -18.74
CA ALA A 745 -7.12 26.63 -18.79
C ALA A 745 -7.24 27.81 -19.78
N VAL A 746 -6.29 28.76 -19.73
CA VAL A 746 -6.12 29.84 -20.72
C VAL A 746 -5.98 29.28 -22.15
N LYS A 747 -5.20 28.19 -22.33
CA LYS A 747 -4.99 27.55 -23.64
C LYS A 747 -6.20 26.73 -24.12
N ASN A 748 -6.92 26.07 -23.22
CA ASN A 748 -8.04 25.17 -23.53
C ASN A 748 -9.38 25.88 -23.69
N GLY A 749 -9.51 27.07 -23.10
CA GLY A 749 -10.74 27.84 -23.04
C GLY A 749 -11.81 27.24 -22.11
N PHE A 750 -12.77 28.08 -21.74
CA PHE A 750 -13.90 27.71 -20.88
C PHE A 750 -15.20 27.64 -21.70
N GLU A 751 -16.12 26.79 -21.27
CA GLU A 751 -17.46 26.68 -21.85
C GLU A 751 -18.45 27.04 -20.72
N PHE A 752 -19.30 28.04 -20.92
CA PHE A 752 -20.24 28.54 -19.92
C PHE A 752 -21.64 28.59 -20.52
N THR A 753 -22.65 28.17 -19.75
CA THR A 753 -24.02 28.01 -20.26
C THR A 753 -24.99 28.76 -19.36
N LEU A 754 -25.59 29.81 -19.91
CA LEU A 754 -26.53 30.67 -19.23
C LEU A 754 -27.95 30.37 -19.71
N MET A 755 -28.82 29.93 -18.80
CA MET A 755 -30.25 29.77 -19.05
C MET A 755 -31.02 30.96 -18.49
N VAL A 756 -32.02 31.43 -19.24
CA VAL A 756 -32.94 32.50 -18.80
C VAL A 756 -34.35 31.93 -18.71
N VAL A 757 -34.97 32.07 -17.53
CA VAL A 757 -36.27 31.50 -17.17
C VAL A 757 -37.17 32.61 -16.62
N GLY A 758 -38.42 32.69 -17.09
CA GLY A 758 -39.42 33.63 -16.59
C GLY A 758 -40.68 33.64 -17.43
N GLU A 759 -41.70 34.35 -16.98
CA GLU A 759 -42.97 34.56 -17.71
C GLU A 759 -42.77 35.27 -19.06
N SER A 760 -43.75 35.16 -19.96
CA SER A 760 -43.78 35.89 -21.22
C SER A 760 -43.83 37.41 -20.97
N GLY A 761 -43.28 38.18 -21.90
CA GLY A 761 -43.31 39.65 -21.81
C GLY A 761 -42.45 40.31 -20.73
N LEU A 762 -41.74 39.56 -19.87
CA LEU A 762 -40.81 40.11 -18.85
C LEU A 762 -39.52 40.73 -19.41
N GLY A 763 -39.27 40.63 -20.73
CA GLY A 763 -38.09 41.22 -21.38
C GLY A 763 -36.85 40.32 -21.44
N LYS A 764 -37.02 38.99 -21.29
CA LYS A 764 -35.94 37.98 -21.39
C LYS A 764 -35.01 38.22 -22.59
N SER A 765 -35.56 38.24 -23.80
CA SER A 765 -34.78 38.42 -25.03
C SER A 765 -34.12 39.81 -25.14
N THR A 766 -34.74 40.86 -24.60
CA THR A 766 -34.14 42.21 -24.49
C THR A 766 -32.96 42.24 -23.53
N PHE A 767 -33.05 41.54 -22.39
CA PHE A 767 -31.94 41.37 -21.45
C PHE A 767 -30.76 40.66 -22.10
N LEU A 768 -31.01 39.63 -22.91
CA LEU A 768 -29.97 38.88 -23.63
C LEU A 768 -29.18 39.78 -24.59
N ASN A 769 -29.86 40.60 -25.39
CA ASN A 769 -29.22 41.59 -26.27
C ASN A 769 -28.48 42.68 -25.46
N THR A 770 -29.02 43.04 -24.30
CA THR A 770 -28.38 44.01 -23.39
C THR A 770 -27.10 43.44 -22.78
N LEU A 771 -27.04 42.14 -22.45
CA LEU A 771 -25.88 41.57 -21.77
C LEU A 771 -24.60 41.58 -22.65
N PHE A 772 -24.71 41.28 -23.95
CA PHE A 772 -23.56 40.97 -24.82
C PHE A 772 -23.14 42.03 -25.86
N TYR A 773 -23.74 43.23 -25.85
CA TYR A 773 -23.38 44.34 -26.75
C TYR A 773 -23.41 44.02 -28.26
N THR A 774 -24.16 42.99 -28.68
CA THR A 774 -24.32 42.61 -30.08
C THR A 774 -25.73 42.91 -30.59
N GLU A 775 -25.81 43.56 -31.74
CA GLU A 775 -26.97 43.45 -32.62
C GLU A 775 -26.95 42.04 -33.20
N LEU A 776 -27.91 41.20 -32.79
CA LEU A 776 -28.14 39.92 -33.47
C LEU A 776 -28.59 40.25 -34.89
N GLU A 777 -27.88 39.72 -35.89
CA GLU A 777 -28.16 40.01 -37.31
C GLU A 777 -29.65 39.80 -37.63
N LYS A 778 -30.25 40.87 -38.16
CA LYS A 778 -31.53 40.93 -38.89
C LYS A 778 -32.50 39.76 -38.66
N TYR A 779 -33.38 39.91 -37.66
CA TYR A 779 -34.76 39.54 -37.90
C TYR A 779 -35.40 40.65 -38.75
N GLU A 780 -35.35 40.48 -40.07
CA GLU A 780 -36.30 41.14 -40.97
C GLU A 780 -37.66 40.47 -40.77
N ASP A 781 -38.35 40.84 -39.69
CA ASP A 781 -39.75 41.25 -39.71
C ASP A 781 -40.16 41.80 -38.34
N ASN A 782 -41.10 42.75 -38.35
CA ASN A 782 -41.57 43.39 -37.12
C ASN A 782 -42.36 42.40 -36.26
N VAL A 783 -42.26 42.57 -34.93
CA VAL A 783 -42.73 41.66 -33.85
C VAL A 783 -41.73 40.54 -33.52
N ILE A 784 -41.11 40.63 -32.34
CA ILE A 784 -40.36 39.53 -31.72
C ILE A 784 -41.35 38.38 -31.47
N PRO A 785 -41.21 37.21 -32.11
CA PRO A 785 -42.17 36.13 -31.94
C PRO A 785 -42.09 35.54 -30.53
N SER A 786 -43.21 35.02 -30.01
CA SER A 786 -43.19 34.27 -28.76
C SER A 786 -42.30 33.03 -28.88
N THR A 787 -41.34 32.90 -27.96
CA THR A 787 -40.42 31.76 -27.93
C THR A 787 -41.22 30.50 -27.58
N ASN A 788 -41.63 29.70 -28.57
CA ASN A 788 -42.51 28.53 -28.34
C ASN A 788 -41.74 27.21 -28.06
N LYS A 789 -40.39 27.23 -28.09
CA LYS A 789 -39.50 26.09 -27.78
C LYS A 789 -38.23 26.58 -27.09
N VAL A 790 -37.54 25.71 -26.35
CA VAL A 790 -36.22 26.03 -25.78
C VAL A 790 -35.19 26.15 -26.92
N VAL A 791 -34.48 27.29 -27.00
CA VAL A 791 -33.52 27.58 -28.07
C VAL A 791 -32.15 27.89 -27.48
N SER A 792 -31.13 27.12 -27.88
CA SER A 792 -29.73 27.35 -27.49
C SER A 792 -28.93 28.05 -28.59
N LYS A 793 -28.32 29.21 -28.31
CA LYS A 793 -27.40 29.93 -29.20
C LYS A 793 -25.98 29.92 -28.60
N SER A 794 -24.94 29.71 -29.40
CA SER A 794 -23.54 29.69 -28.92
C SER A 794 -22.70 30.82 -29.52
N PHE A 795 -21.91 31.48 -28.70
CA PHE A 795 -21.02 32.58 -29.05
C PHE A 795 -19.58 32.27 -28.62
N TYR A 796 -18.59 32.81 -29.32
CA TYR A 796 -17.18 32.72 -28.93
C TYR A 796 -16.64 34.11 -28.59
N LEU A 797 -16.23 34.27 -27.34
CA LEU A 797 -15.63 35.49 -26.80
C LEU A 797 -14.12 35.28 -26.62
N THR A 798 -13.33 36.33 -26.84
CA THR A 798 -11.88 36.32 -26.59
C THR A 798 -11.46 37.51 -25.74
N GLU A 799 -11.16 37.25 -24.47
CA GLU A 799 -10.62 38.25 -23.53
C GLU A 799 -9.22 37.81 -23.07
N ASN A 800 -8.26 38.74 -23.07
CA ASN A 800 -6.90 38.52 -22.53
C ASN A 800 -6.20 37.21 -22.97
N LYS A 801 -6.39 36.82 -24.24
CA LYS A 801 -5.89 35.58 -24.89
C LYS A 801 -6.57 34.27 -24.44
N VAL A 802 -7.63 34.33 -23.63
CA VAL A 802 -8.51 33.19 -23.31
C VAL A 802 -9.66 33.13 -24.31
N LYS A 803 -10.02 31.92 -24.77
CA LYS A 803 -11.25 31.68 -25.56
C LYS A 803 -12.36 31.21 -24.64
N VAL A 804 -13.52 31.86 -24.65
CA VAL A 804 -14.71 31.45 -23.89
C VAL A 804 -15.83 31.13 -24.87
N LYS A 805 -16.37 29.91 -24.84
CA LYS A 805 -17.59 29.54 -25.57
C LYS A 805 -18.77 29.76 -24.63
N LEU A 806 -19.60 30.75 -24.94
CA LEU A 806 -20.81 31.05 -24.19
C LEU A 806 -22.01 30.44 -24.91
N THR A 807 -22.69 29.50 -24.26
CA THR A 807 -23.98 28.98 -24.70
C THR A 807 -25.11 29.67 -23.94
N LEU A 808 -26.15 30.07 -24.66
CA LEU A 808 -27.27 30.85 -24.18
C LEU A 808 -28.56 30.10 -24.44
N VAL A 809 -29.30 29.74 -23.40
CA VAL A 809 -30.55 28.98 -23.48
C VAL A 809 -31.72 29.90 -23.17
N ASP A 810 -32.43 30.33 -24.22
CA ASP A 810 -33.70 31.06 -24.09
C ASP A 810 -34.84 30.04 -23.94
N THR A 811 -35.76 30.31 -23.03
CA THR A 811 -36.86 29.39 -22.68
C THR A 811 -38.22 30.01 -22.99
N PRO A 812 -39.23 29.20 -23.36
CA PRO A 812 -40.60 29.67 -23.48
C PRO A 812 -41.07 30.29 -22.16
N GLY A 813 -41.94 31.30 -22.26
CA GLY A 813 -42.62 31.80 -21.07
C GLY A 813 -43.54 30.75 -20.45
N PHE A 814 -43.53 30.68 -19.13
CA PHE A 814 -44.52 29.92 -18.35
C PHE A 814 -45.50 30.90 -17.69
N GLY A 815 -46.73 30.46 -17.43
CA GLY A 815 -47.79 31.29 -16.84
C GLY A 815 -48.92 31.67 -17.81
N ASP A 816 -48.68 31.59 -19.12
CA ASP A 816 -49.65 32.02 -20.15
C ASP A 816 -50.87 31.08 -20.29
N SER A 817 -50.82 29.87 -19.72
CA SER A 817 -51.88 28.87 -19.80
C SER A 817 -52.85 28.97 -18.60
N ILE A 818 -54.10 28.53 -18.77
CA ILE A 818 -55.09 28.47 -17.67
C ILE A 818 -54.67 27.42 -16.62
N ASP A 819 -54.13 26.29 -17.05
CA ASP A 819 -53.48 25.31 -16.18
C ASP A 819 -51.95 25.38 -16.32
N ASN A 820 -51.26 25.67 -15.21
CA ASN A 820 -49.79 25.73 -15.13
C ASN A 820 -49.21 24.63 -14.19
N THR A 821 -49.98 23.60 -13.84
CA THR A 821 -49.62 22.56 -12.85
C THR A 821 -48.33 21.79 -13.12
N ASN A 822 -47.78 21.86 -14.33
CA ASN A 822 -46.56 21.15 -14.76
C ASN A 822 -45.59 22.01 -15.59
N CYS A 823 -45.71 23.34 -15.57
CA CYS A 823 -45.00 24.24 -16.49
C CYS A 823 -43.46 24.19 -16.43
N TRP A 824 -42.86 23.70 -15.33
CA TRP A 824 -41.41 23.51 -15.19
C TRP A 824 -40.88 22.21 -15.82
N LYS A 825 -41.73 21.23 -16.16
CA LYS A 825 -41.28 19.93 -16.69
C LYS A 825 -40.38 20.04 -17.92
N PRO A 826 -40.71 20.81 -18.98
CA PRO A 826 -39.87 20.89 -20.18
C PRO A 826 -38.48 21.48 -19.92
N ILE A 827 -38.37 22.36 -18.92
CA ILE A 827 -37.10 22.98 -18.52
C ILE A 827 -36.28 22.01 -17.65
N MET A 828 -36.91 21.24 -16.76
CA MET A 828 -36.23 20.15 -16.04
C MET A 828 -35.76 19.04 -16.98
N GLU A 829 -36.59 18.61 -17.93
CA GLU A 829 -36.25 17.60 -18.94
C GLU A 829 -35.10 18.05 -19.83
N TYR A 830 -35.02 19.34 -20.17
CA TYR A 830 -33.86 19.90 -20.88
C TYR A 830 -32.57 19.82 -20.04
N VAL A 831 -32.62 20.18 -18.76
CA VAL A 831 -31.46 20.09 -17.84
C VAL A 831 -31.02 18.63 -17.66
N ASP A 832 -31.97 17.74 -17.38
CA ASP A 832 -31.71 16.30 -17.21
C ASP A 832 -31.19 15.65 -18.50
N SER A 833 -31.69 16.08 -19.67
CA SER A 833 -31.19 15.65 -20.98
C SER A 833 -29.72 16.06 -21.17
N LYS A 834 -29.34 17.27 -20.77
CA LYS A 834 -27.94 17.73 -20.84
C LYS A 834 -27.03 17.02 -19.84
N TYR A 835 -27.50 16.72 -18.63
CA TYR A 835 -26.75 15.86 -17.70
C TYR A 835 -26.63 14.42 -18.20
N SER A 836 -27.69 13.86 -18.80
CA SER A 836 -27.67 12.52 -19.40
C SER A 836 -26.75 12.43 -20.62
N GLN A 837 -26.72 13.46 -21.47
CA GLN A 837 -25.81 13.57 -22.62
C GLN A 837 -24.36 13.63 -22.14
N TYR A 838 -24.07 14.40 -21.10
CA TYR A 838 -22.73 14.48 -20.51
C TYR A 838 -22.31 13.16 -19.84
N LEU A 839 -23.21 12.52 -19.08
CA LEU A 839 -22.98 11.20 -18.49
C LEU A 839 -22.78 10.12 -19.57
N GLY A 840 -23.50 10.18 -20.68
CA GLY A 840 -23.34 9.26 -21.81
C GLY A 840 -22.01 9.43 -22.55
N GLU A 841 -21.46 10.65 -22.64
CA GLU A 841 -20.08 10.87 -23.11
C GLU A 841 -19.03 10.46 -22.04
N GLU A 842 -19.39 10.52 -20.75
CA GLU A 842 -18.56 10.02 -19.65
C GLU A 842 -18.50 8.48 -19.59
N THR A 843 -19.59 7.76 -19.88
CA THR A 843 -19.63 6.29 -19.82
C THR A 843 -19.05 5.62 -21.06
N LYS A 844 -18.98 6.30 -22.21
CA LYS A 844 -18.35 5.78 -23.44
C LYS A 844 -16.94 5.24 -23.20
N ILE A 845 -16.62 4.16 -23.91
CA ILE A 845 -15.32 3.48 -23.84
C ILE A 845 -14.26 4.30 -24.62
N ASP A 846 -14.61 4.79 -25.82
CA ASP A 846 -13.75 5.70 -26.59
C ASP A 846 -14.15 7.17 -26.36
N ARG A 847 -13.47 7.82 -25.40
CA ARG A 847 -13.80 9.18 -24.95
C ARG A 847 -13.01 10.24 -25.70
N LYS A 848 -13.70 11.27 -26.16
CA LYS A 848 -13.07 12.48 -26.70
C LYS A 848 -12.20 13.15 -25.61
N LYS A 849 -10.97 13.57 -25.97
CA LYS A 849 -10.00 14.20 -25.05
C LYS A 849 -10.48 15.47 -24.33
N LYS A 850 -11.54 16.11 -24.83
CA LYS A 850 -12.34 17.13 -24.16
C LYS A 850 -13.82 16.82 -24.45
N ILE A 851 -14.60 16.55 -23.42
CA ILE A 851 -16.07 16.48 -23.53
C ILE A 851 -16.57 17.94 -23.62
N PRO A 852 -17.43 18.30 -24.60
CA PRO A 852 -18.03 19.63 -24.66
C PRO A 852 -19.00 19.81 -23.48
N ASP A 853 -18.89 20.93 -22.77
CA ASP A 853 -19.71 21.16 -21.58
C ASP A 853 -20.98 21.94 -21.92
N GLU A 854 -22.03 21.18 -22.26
CA GLU A 854 -23.36 21.72 -22.58
C GLU A 854 -24.31 21.73 -21.38
N ARG A 855 -23.79 21.47 -20.17
CA ARG A 855 -24.57 21.52 -18.92
C ARG A 855 -24.96 22.96 -18.61
N VAL A 856 -26.07 23.14 -17.88
CA VAL A 856 -26.58 24.48 -17.54
C VAL A 856 -25.91 24.96 -16.26
N HIS A 857 -25.06 25.98 -16.38
CA HIS A 857 -24.18 26.45 -15.30
C HIS A 857 -24.85 27.50 -14.39
N LEU A 858 -25.75 28.31 -14.97
CA LEU A 858 -26.50 29.34 -14.27
C LEU A 858 -27.90 29.49 -14.85
N CYS A 859 -28.91 29.56 -13.98
CA CYS A 859 -30.27 29.94 -14.32
C CYS A 859 -30.59 31.34 -13.75
N LEU A 860 -30.84 32.30 -14.63
CA LEU A 860 -31.40 33.61 -14.27
C LEU A 860 -32.92 33.53 -14.25
N TYR A 861 -33.51 33.73 -13.07
CA TYR A 861 -34.94 33.59 -12.85
C TYR A 861 -35.63 34.96 -12.76
N PHE A 862 -36.44 35.30 -13.75
CA PHE A 862 -37.11 36.60 -13.90
C PHE A 862 -38.44 36.61 -13.15
N ILE A 863 -38.49 37.40 -12.08
CA ILE A 863 -39.68 37.65 -11.25
C ILE A 863 -40.41 38.88 -11.78
N ALA A 864 -41.73 38.78 -11.91
CA ALA A 864 -42.59 39.89 -12.30
C ALA A 864 -42.64 40.98 -11.20
N PRO A 865 -42.56 42.28 -11.53
CA PRO A 865 -42.56 43.36 -10.55
C PRO A 865 -43.97 43.67 -10.02
N THR A 866 -44.50 42.80 -9.17
CA THR A 866 -45.86 42.93 -8.59
C THR A 866 -45.91 43.81 -7.32
N GLY A 867 -44.76 44.15 -6.72
CA GLY A 867 -44.66 44.94 -5.50
C GLY A 867 -45.11 44.23 -4.20
N HIS A 868 -45.64 43.01 -4.29
CA HIS A 868 -46.18 42.25 -3.16
C HIS A 868 -45.21 41.17 -2.65
N SER A 869 -45.52 39.90 -2.91
CA SER A 869 -44.79 38.70 -2.51
C SER A 869 -44.48 37.85 -3.75
N LEU A 870 -43.68 36.80 -3.58
CA LEU A 870 -43.43 35.86 -4.68
C LEU A 870 -44.70 35.06 -5.01
N ARG A 871 -44.98 34.77 -6.30
CA ARG A 871 -46.20 34.05 -6.69
C ARG A 871 -46.06 32.56 -6.45
N GLU A 872 -47.17 31.86 -6.22
CA GLU A 872 -47.16 30.40 -5.98
C GLU A 872 -46.54 29.60 -7.14
N ILE A 873 -46.78 30.03 -8.39
CA ILE A 873 -46.13 29.45 -9.57
C ILE A 873 -44.61 29.60 -9.50
N ASP A 874 -44.12 30.78 -9.09
CA ASP A 874 -42.69 31.08 -9.00
C ASP A 874 -42.03 30.29 -7.84
N VAL A 875 -42.72 30.16 -6.69
CA VAL A 875 -42.28 29.31 -5.56
C VAL A 875 -42.14 27.87 -6.02
N LYS A 876 -43.17 27.32 -6.68
CA LYS A 876 -43.20 25.92 -7.12
C LYS A 876 -42.18 25.64 -8.22
N PHE A 877 -41.93 26.61 -9.10
CA PHE A 877 -40.91 26.50 -10.13
C PHE A 877 -39.50 26.45 -9.53
N MET A 878 -39.12 27.45 -8.73
CA MET A 878 -37.79 27.50 -8.11
C MET A 878 -37.55 26.30 -7.18
N LYS A 879 -38.57 25.86 -6.42
CA LYS A 879 -38.47 24.69 -5.55
C LYS A 879 -38.19 23.38 -6.30
N ASN A 880 -38.57 23.26 -7.58
CA ASN A 880 -38.21 22.07 -8.37
C ASN A 880 -36.86 22.21 -9.11
N LEU A 881 -36.38 23.43 -9.33
CA LEU A 881 -35.13 23.69 -10.06
C LEU A 881 -33.89 23.81 -9.17
N HIS A 882 -34.05 24.24 -7.91
CA HIS A 882 -32.93 24.64 -7.04
C HIS A 882 -31.93 23.53 -6.68
N ASP A 883 -32.33 22.26 -6.72
CA ASP A 883 -31.42 21.14 -6.50
C ASP A 883 -30.63 20.74 -7.76
N LYS A 884 -30.98 21.29 -8.94
CA LYS A 884 -30.40 20.91 -10.24
C LYS A 884 -29.58 22.00 -10.94
N VAL A 885 -29.80 23.28 -10.64
CA VAL A 885 -29.09 24.40 -11.27
C VAL A 885 -28.93 25.55 -10.27
N ASN A 886 -27.81 26.26 -10.34
CA ASN A 886 -27.60 27.53 -9.62
C ASN A 886 -28.67 28.56 -10.03
N ILE A 887 -29.54 28.98 -9.09
CA ILE A 887 -30.59 29.98 -9.35
C ILE A 887 -30.15 31.35 -8.84
N ILE A 888 -30.23 32.37 -9.71
CA ILE A 888 -30.12 33.78 -9.31
C ILE A 888 -31.44 34.50 -9.65
N PRO A 889 -32.19 34.98 -8.64
CA PRO A 889 -33.43 35.72 -8.85
C PRO A 889 -33.17 37.17 -9.31
N LEU A 890 -33.85 37.57 -10.37
CA LEU A 890 -33.84 38.92 -10.95
C LEU A 890 -35.25 39.51 -10.94
N ILE A 891 -35.39 40.78 -10.54
CA ILE A 891 -36.65 41.52 -10.69
C ILE A 891 -36.65 42.16 -12.07
N ALA A 892 -37.56 41.70 -12.93
CA ALA A 892 -37.74 42.19 -14.28
C ALA A 892 -38.40 43.58 -14.30
N LYS A 893 -38.10 44.40 -15.31
CA LYS A 893 -38.69 45.75 -15.49
C LYS A 893 -38.68 46.57 -14.19
N ALA A 894 -37.51 46.70 -13.57
CA ALA A 894 -37.34 47.40 -12.30
C ALA A 894 -37.73 48.90 -12.36
N ASP A 895 -37.87 49.45 -13.56
CA ASP A 895 -38.40 50.78 -13.88
C ASP A 895 -39.91 50.95 -13.59
N THR A 896 -40.63 49.87 -13.27
CA THR A 896 -42.04 49.91 -12.86
C THR A 896 -42.27 50.18 -11.37
N LEU A 897 -41.23 50.13 -10.53
CA LEU A 897 -41.33 50.27 -9.07
C LEU A 897 -40.53 51.48 -8.60
N THR A 898 -41.05 52.21 -7.60
CA THR A 898 -40.25 53.23 -6.92
C THR A 898 -39.13 52.60 -6.08
N ALA A 899 -38.11 53.37 -5.73
CA ALA A 899 -36.99 52.88 -4.91
C ALA A 899 -37.44 52.30 -3.55
N ALA A 900 -38.49 52.87 -2.93
CA ALA A 900 -39.05 52.38 -1.68
C ALA A 900 -39.80 51.04 -1.86
N GLU A 901 -40.60 50.93 -2.92
CA GLU A 901 -41.30 49.69 -3.27
C GLU A 901 -40.32 48.58 -3.65
N MET A 902 -39.28 48.90 -4.42
CA MET A 902 -38.19 47.98 -4.75
C MET A 902 -37.53 47.41 -3.49
N SER A 903 -37.14 48.25 -2.53
CA SER A 903 -36.54 47.78 -1.26
C SER A 903 -37.50 46.88 -0.47
N ARG A 904 -38.78 47.22 -0.40
CA ARG A 904 -39.82 46.40 0.26
C ARG A 904 -40.03 45.06 -0.46
N PHE A 905 -40.07 45.07 -1.79
CA PHE A 905 -40.30 43.89 -2.62
C PHE A 905 -39.10 42.92 -2.55
N LYS A 906 -37.85 43.41 -2.61
CA LYS A 906 -36.65 42.61 -2.37
C LYS A 906 -36.69 41.91 -1.00
N ALA A 907 -37.05 42.62 0.06
CA ALA A 907 -37.15 42.05 1.41
C ALA A 907 -38.27 41.00 1.55
N ASN A 908 -39.40 41.17 0.84
CA ASN A 908 -40.46 40.16 0.80
C ASN A 908 -40.02 38.90 0.04
N ILE A 909 -39.39 39.04 -1.14
CA ILE A 909 -38.87 37.92 -1.93
C ILE A 909 -37.89 37.06 -1.11
N LEU A 910 -36.94 37.69 -0.40
CA LEU A 910 -35.98 36.96 0.44
C LEU A 910 -36.69 36.19 1.58
N ARG A 911 -37.68 36.80 2.23
CA ARG A 911 -38.49 36.15 3.27
C ARG A 911 -39.29 34.97 2.73
N ASP A 912 -39.83 35.08 1.52
CA ASP A 912 -40.60 34.00 0.88
C ASP A 912 -39.68 32.84 0.44
N ILE A 913 -38.47 33.13 -0.04
CA ILE A 913 -37.44 32.14 -0.39
C ILE A 913 -37.01 31.34 0.85
N GLU A 914 -36.71 32.03 1.95
CA GLU A 914 -36.34 31.42 3.24
C GLU A 914 -37.49 30.57 3.79
N LYS A 915 -38.72 31.10 3.83
CA LYS A 915 -39.92 30.40 4.32
C LYS A 915 -40.21 29.09 3.58
N HIS A 916 -39.94 29.01 2.28
CA HIS A 916 -40.21 27.82 1.47
C HIS A 916 -39.01 26.88 1.32
N GLY A 917 -37.85 27.25 1.87
CA GLY A 917 -36.61 26.46 1.84
C GLY A 917 -35.92 26.43 0.47
N ILE A 918 -36.07 27.48 -0.34
CA ILE A 918 -35.49 27.55 -1.68
C ILE A 918 -34.01 27.97 -1.58
N LYS A 919 -33.10 27.13 -2.08
CA LYS A 919 -31.66 27.48 -2.17
C LYS A 919 -31.43 28.37 -3.39
N ILE A 920 -30.98 29.59 -3.17
CA ILE A 920 -30.46 30.48 -4.22
C ILE A 920 -28.93 30.52 -4.15
N TYR A 921 -28.28 30.88 -5.26
CA TYR A 921 -26.84 31.03 -5.28
C TYR A 921 -26.39 32.15 -4.33
N GLN A 922 -25.44 31.84 -3.45
CA GLN A 922 -24.83 32.80 -2.52
C GLN A 922 -23.38 33.01 -2.92
N PHE A 923 -22.98 34.26 -3.13
CA PHE A 923 -21.60 34.61 -3.45
C PHE A 923 -20.74 34.57 -2.17
N GLU A 924 -19.70 33.74 -2.15
CA GLU A 924 -18.76 33.71 -1.03
C GLU A 924 -17.99 35.03 -0.93
N SER A 925 -17.89 35.59 0.28
CA SER A 925 -17.12 36.80 0.53
C SER A 925 -15.67 36.46 0.86
N ASP A 926 -14.77 36.59 -0.11
CA ASP A 926 -13.33 36.62 0.15
C ASP A 926 -13.00 37.75 1.14
N GLY A 927 -12.50 37.39 2.32
CA GLY A 927 -12.30 38.31 3.46
C GLY A 927 -11.20 39.36 3.32
N ASN A 928 -10.84 39.75 2.09
CA ASN A 928 -9.76 40.70 1.77
C ASN A 928 -10.21 41.93 0.95
N ASP A 929 -11.46 41.99 0.46
CA ASP A 929 -11.94 43.12 -0.35
C ASP A 929 -12.63 44.20 0.50
N GLU A 930 -12.08 45.42 0.54
CA GLU A 930 -12.68 46.59 1.22
C GLU A 930 -14.02 47.07 0.60
N ASN A 931 -14.47 46.44 -0.49
CA ASN A 931 -15.68 46.78 -1.26
C ASN A 931 -16.88 45.85 -0.98
N GLY A 932 -17.13 45.50 0.28
CA GLY A 932 -18.20 44.58 0.69
C GLY A 932 -19.66 44.98 0.37
N GLN A 933 -19.90 46.15 -0.24
CA GLN A 933 -21.26 46.65 -0.54
C GLN A 933 -21.93 46.08 -1.81
N SER A 934 -21.18 45.46 -2.72
CA SER A 934 -21.73 45.02 -4.02
C SER A 934 -22.50 43.69 -3.97
N TYR A 935 -22.18 42.82 -3.00
CA TYR A 935 -22.70 41.45 -2.92
C TYR A 935 -24.10 41.37 -2.28
N SER A 936 -24.46 42.34 -1.43
CA SER A 936 -25.70 42.36 -0.63
C SER A 936 -26.98 42.70 -1.42
N ARG A 937 -26.95 42.75 -2.76
CA ARG A 937 -28.02 43.35 -3.59
C ARG A 937 -29.01 42.36 -4.23
N VAL A 938 -28.84 41.06 -4.01
CA VAL A 938 -29.74 39.99 -4.50
C VAL A 938 -31.12 40.09 -3.79
N PRO A 939 -32.27 39.96 -4.49
CA PRO A 939 -32.43 39.84 -5.94
C PRO A 939 -32.13 41.16 -6.68
N TYR A 940 -31.46 41.09 -7.83
CA TYR A 940 -31.06 42.29 -8.58
C TYR A 940 -32.24 42.90 -9.35
N GLY A 941 -32.42 44.21 -9.26
CA GLY A 941 -33.42 44.94 -10.06
C GLY A 941 -32.83 45.36 -11.40
N VAL A 942 -33.33 44.80 -12.51
CA VAL A 942 -32.78 45.03 -13.85
C VAL A 942 -33.73 45.79 -14.77
N VAL A 943 -33.16 46.72 -15.54
CA VAL A 943 -33.79 47.43 -16.65
C VAL A 943 -32.96 47.15 -17.89
N CYS A 944 -33.61 46.94 -19.04
CA CYS A 944 -32.95 46.58 -20.29
C CYS A 944 -33.50 47.39 -21.45
N SER A 945 -32.64 47.76 -22.39
CA SER A 945 -33.02 48.51 -23.60
C SER A 945 -32.06 48.20 -24.74
N ASN A 946 -32.61 48.11 -25.94
CA ASN A 946 -31.85 48.02 -27.19
C ASN A 946 -31.52 49.42 -27.76
N HIS A 947 -32.17 50.49 -27.27
CA HIS A 947 -31.94 51.85 -27.77
C HIS A 947 -30.66 52.43 -27.19
N ILE A 948 -29.75 52.84 -28.07
CA ILE A 948 -28.47 53.48 -27.75
C ILE A 948 -28.55 54.93 -28.20
N VAL A 949 -28.18 55.86 -27.33
CA VAL A 949 -28.03 57.28 -27.67
C VAL A 949 -26.62 57.73 -27.33
N GLU A 950 -26.03 58.55 -28.19
CA GLU A 950 -24.75 59.21 -27.94
C GLU A 950 -24.98 60.46 -27.10
N THR A 951 -24.43 60.45 -25.88
CA THR A 951 -24.43 61.64 -25.02
C THR A 951 -23.53 62.72 -25.63
N LYS A 952 -23.77 64.00 -25.31
CA LYS A 952 -22.94 65.16 -25.74
C LYS A 952 -21.44 65.04 -25.39
N THR A 953 -21.05 64.06 -24.57
CA THR A 953 -19.68 63.71 -24.19
C THR A 953 -19.04 62.60 -25.05
N GLY A 954 -19.69 62.18 -26.14
CA GLY A 954 -19.18 61.13 -27.04
C GLY A 954 -19.30 59.70 -26.51
N LYS A 955 -20.00 59.50 -25.39
CA LYS A 955 -20.25 58.18 -24.80
C LYS A 955 -21.56 57.60 -25.33
N LYS A 956 -21.50 56.38 -25.89
CA LYS A 956 -22.68 55.56 -26.22
C LYS A 956 -23.26 55.00 -24.93
N VAL A 957 -24.51 55.32 -24.62
CA VAL A 957 -25.21 54.84 -23.42
C VAL A 957 -26.57 54.26 -23.84
N ARG A 958 -26.97 53.14 -23.23
CA ARG A 958 -28.30 52.58 -23.45
C ARG A 958 -29.33 53.28 -22.58
N ILE A 959 -30.42 53.69 -23.19
CA ILE A 959 -31.48 54.44 -22.52
C ILE A 959 -32.85 53.84 -22.79
N ARG A 960 -33.77 54.07 -21.86
CA ARG A 960 -35.21 53.85 -22.05
C ARG A 960 -35.93 55.17 -21.81
N GLU A 961 -36.56 55.69 -22.86
CA GLU A 961 -37.26 56.97 -22.80
C GLU A 961 -38.71 56.77 -22.36
N TYR A 962 -39.15 57.64 -21.45
CA TYR A 962 -40.51 57.76 -20.97
C TYR A 962 -40.98 59.22 -21.08
N PRO A 963 -42.29 59.50 -21.14
CA PRO A 963 -42.81 60.87 -21.18
C PRO A 963 -42.35 61.77 -20.02
N TRP A 964 -41.92 61.19 -18.90
CA TRP A 964 -41.48 61.88 -17.68
C TRP A 964 -39.96 61.84 -17.44
N GLY A 965 -39.17 61.18 -18.30
CA GLY A 965 -37.72 61.09 -18.09
C GLY A 965 -37.03 59.94 -18.83
N VAL A 966 -35.72 59.85 -18.66
CA VAL A 966 -34.85 58.89 -19.36
C VAL A 966 -34.14 57.99 -18.35
N VAL A 967 -34.31 56.67 -18.49
CA VAL A 967 -33.65 55.66 -17.64
C VAL A 967 -32.41 55.12 -18.35
N GLU A 968 -31.24 55.53 -17.87
CA GLU A 968 -29.95 54.97 -18.32
C GLU A 968 -29.76 53.55 -17.77
N VAL A 969 -29.45 52.59 -18.65
CA VAL A 969 -29.27 51.17 -18.29
C VAL A 969 -27.89 50.90 -17.68
N ASP A 970 -26.86 51.62 -18.10
CA ASP A 970 -25.48 51.44 -17.62
C ASP A 970 -25.17 52.27 -16.35
N ASN A 971 -26.20 52.70 -15.60
CA ASN A 971 -26.08 53.59 -14.43
C ASN A 971 -26.54 52.92 -13.13
N LEU A 972 -25.59 52.71 -12.20
CA LEU A 972 -25.77 52.08 -10.88
C LEU A 972 -26.75 52.82 -9.93
N LYS A 973 -27.15 54.05 -10.25
CA LYS A 973 -28.18 54.78 -9.50
C LYS A 973 -29.60 54.47 -9.98
N HIS A 974 -29.77 53.97 -11.20
CA HIS A 974 -31.06 53.67 -11.81
C HIS A 974 -31.41 52.18 -11.74
N ASN A 975 -30.41 51.29 -11.80
CA ASN A 975 -30.63 49.85 -11.70
C ASN A 975 -29.40 49.12 -11.12
N ASP A 976 -29.54 47.81 -10.88
CA ASP A 976 -28.45 46.92 -10.45
C ASP A 976 -27.81 46.13 -11.61
N PHE A 977 -28.11 46.44 -12.88
CA PHE A 977 -27.66 45.67 -14.05
C PHE A 977 -26.13 45.64 -14.16
N VAL A 978 -25.47 46.77 -13.93
CA VAL A 978 -23.99 46.86 -13.95
C VAL A 978 -23.38 46.01 -12.83
N ALA A 979 -23.93 46.07 -11.61
CA ALA A 979 -23.45 45.30 -10.47
C ALA A 979 -23.60 43.78 -10.72
N MET A 980 -24.77 43.35 -11.19
CA MET A 980 -25.03 41.97 -11.60
C MET A 980 -24.05 41.52 -12.69
N LYS A 981 -23.83 42.34 -13.74
CA LYS A 981 -22.93 42.02 -14.85
C LYS A 981 -21.48 41.82 -14.41
N GLU A 982 -20.98 42.66 -13.50
CA GLU A 982 -19.61 42.53 -12.98
C GLU A 982 -19.44 41.28 -12.08
N VAL A 983 -20.39 41.02 -11.19
CA VAL A 983 -20.38 39.83 -10.32
C VAL A 983 -20.40 38.53 -11.14
N LEU A 984 -21.31 38.45 -12.13
CA LEU A 984 -21.49 37.24 -12.96
C LEU A 984 -20.34 36.99 -13.93
N LEU A 985 -19.86 38.01 -14.65
CA LEU A 985 -18.91 37.81 -15.75
C LEU A 985 -17.44 38.00 -15.36
N ARG A 986 -17.12 38.77 -14.31
CA ARG A 986 -15.72 39.03 -13.92
C ARG A 986 -15.23 38.25 -12.71
N LYS A 987 -16.10 37.99 -11.71
CA LYS A 987 -15.67 37.37 -10.44
C LYS A 987 -16.02 35.88 -10.36
N HIS A 988 -17.27 35.48 -10.53
CA HIS A 988 -17.74 34.14 -10.12
C HIS A 988 -18.07 33.15 -11.26
N LEU A 989 -17.62 33.42 -12.50
CA LEU A 989 -17.91 32.56 -13.65
C LEU A 989 -17.36 31.13 -13.48
N ILE A 990 -16.17 31.00 -12.87
CA ILE A 990 -15.53 29.69 -12.63
C ILE A 990 -16.23 28.96 -11.49
N ASP A 991 -16.58 29.66 -10.41
CA ASP A 991 -17.23 29.10 -9.23
C ASP A 991 -18.58 28.44 -9.60
N LEU A 992 -19.41 29.15 -10.38
CA LEU A 992 -20.66 28.62 -10.93
C LEU A 992 -20.47 27.33 -11.75
N ILE A 993 -19.38 27.21 -12.51
CA ILE A 993 -19.04 25.98 -13.25
C ILE A 993 -18.66 24.85 -12.28
N CYS A 994 -17.84 25.17 -11.27
CA CYS A 994 -17.41 24.22 -10.25
C CYS A 994 -18.59 23.69 -9.41
N ASP A 995 -19.52 24.54 -8.99
CA ASP A 995 -20.71 24.14 -8.22
C ASP A 995 -21.66 23.28 -9.06
N THR A 996 -21.84 23.61 -10.34
CA THR A 996 -22.61 22.79 -11.29
C THR A 996 -22.00 21.40 -11.45
N ALA A 997 -20.67 21.30 -11.56
CA ALA A 997 -19.98 20.04 -11.71
C ALA A 997 -19.96 19.20 -10.42
N ASN A 998 -19.64 19.81 -9.28
CA ASN A 998 -19.37 19.11 -8.02
C ASN A 998 -20.63 18.83 -7.18
N VAL A 999 -21.68 19.65 -7.32
CA VAL A 999 -22.92 19.52 -6.54
C VAL A 999 -24.05 19.01 -7.41
N HIS A 1000 -24.47 19.78 -8.41
CA HIS A 1000 -25.68 19.46 -9.17
C HIS A 1000 -25.52 18.22 -10.07
N TYR A 1001 -24.42 18.13 -10.81
CA TYR A 1001 -24.15 16.98 -11.69
C TYR A 1001 -23.82 15.71 -10.89
N GLU A 1002 -23.01 15.77 -9.83
CA GLU A 1002 -22.74 14.58 -9.00
C GLU A 1002 -23.98 14.09 -8.25
N ASN A 1003 -24.87 14.97 -7.79
CA ASN A 1003 -26.17 14.55 -7.23
C ASN A 1003 -27.03 13.83 -8.27
N PHE A 1004 -27.08 14.32 -9.52
CA PHE A 1004 -27.77 13.67 -10.63
C PHE A 1004 -27.17 12.29 -10.94
N ARG A 1005 -25.84 12.22 -11.07
CA ARG A 1005 -25.06 11.00 -11.35
C ARG A 1005 -25.22 9.96 -10.24
N PHE A 1006 -25.14 10.37 -8.98
CA PHE A 1006 -25.41 9.51 -7.82
C PHE A 1006 -26.81 8.91 -7.87
N ASN A 1007 -27.84 9.72 -8.12
CA ASN A 1007 -29.23 9.25 -8.21
C ASN A 1007 -29.44 8.28 -9.39
N GLN A 1008 -28.75 8.48 -10.52
CA GLN A 1008 -28.86 7.61 -11.68
C GLN A 1008 -28.09 6.29 -11.53
N LEU A 1009 -27.03 6.25 -10.72
CA LEU A 1009 -26.27 5.04 -10.39
C LEU A 1009 -26.86 4.24 -9.21
N SER A 1010 -27.66 4.87 -8.34
CA SER A 1010 -28.25 4.22 -7.15
C SER A 1010 -29.71 3.81 -7.29
N GLY A 1011 -30.42 4.30 -8.33
CA GLY A 1011 -31.78 3.87 -8.63
C GLY A 1011 -31.82 2.52 -9.37
N PRO A 1012 -32.90 1.72 -9.20
CA PRO A 1012 -33.12 0.55 -10.06
C PRO A 1012 -33.27 1.01 -11.51
N PHE A 1013 -32.53 0.38 -12.43
CA PHE A 1013 -32.56 0.68 -13.87
C PHE A 1013 -33.99 0.66 -14.41
N LYS A 1014 -34.59 1.85 -14.58
CA LYS A 1014 -35.83 2.02 -15.35
C LYS A 1014 -35.49 1.99 -16.83
N GLY A 1015 -35.31 0.78 -17.36
CA GLY A 1015 -35.06 0.56 -18.77
C GLY A 1015 -36.23 1.03 -19.62
N SER A 1016 -35.96 1.97 -20.53
CA SER A 1016 -36.78 2.22 -21.71
C SER A 1016 -35.88 2.28 -22.95
N ASN A 1017 -35.75 1.13 -23.61
CA ASN A 1017 -35.29 0.92 -24.98
C ASN A 1017 -34.10 1.77 -25.49
N VAL A 1018 -32.88 1.43 -25.05
CA VAL A 1018 -31.66 1.46 -25.89
C VAL A 1018 -30.85 0.21 -25.54
N ASP A 1019 -30.09 -0.34 -26.50
CA ASP A 1019 -29.55 -1.70 -26.51
C ASP A 1019 -28.75 -2.16 -25.27
N CYS A 1020 -28.84 -3.47 -25.00
CA CYS A 1020 -28.40 -4.13 -23.77
C CYS A 1020 -26.88 -4.18 -23.56
N ASP A 1021 -26.47 -4.08 -22.29
CA ASP A 1021 -25.07 -4.17 -21.84
C ASP A 1021 -24.64 -5.65 -21.64
N PRO A 1022 -23.51 -6.12 -22.23
CA PRO A 1022 -23.04 -7.51 -22.08
C PRO A 1022 -22.76 -7.93 -20.64
N MET A 1023 -22.45 -6.99 -19.74
CA MET A 1023 -22.11 -7.30 -18.34
C MET A 1023 -23.30 -7.96 -17.59
N SER A 1024 -24.52 -7.48 -17.85
CA SER A 1024 -25.75 -8.02 -17.28
C SER A 1024 -26.11 -9.44 -17.74
N GLN A 1025 -25.67 -9.85 -18.94
CA GLN A 1025 -25.83 -11.24 -19.39
C GLN A 1025 -24.87 -12.17 -18.66
N MET A 1026 -23.61 -11.74 -18.50
CA MET A 1026 -22.57 -12.51 -17.82
C MET A 1026 -22.88 -12.71 -16.32
N GLU A 1027 -23.46 -11.73 -15.63
CA GLU A 1027 -23.93 -11.90 -14.24
C GLU A 1027 -25.10 -12.89 -14.11
N ALA A 1028 -26.03 -12.89 -15.07
CA ALA A 1028 -27.13 -13.85 -15.09
C ALA A 1028 -26.63 -15.29 -15.37
N GLU A 1029 -25.70 -15.45 -16.31
CA GLU A 1029 -25.08 -16.75 -16.62
C GLU A 1029 -24.23 -17.27 -15.44
N ASN A 1030 -23.42 -16.42 -14.80
CA ASN A 1030 -22.64 -16.80 -13.62
C ASN A 1030 -23.53 -17.33 -12.48
N LYS A 1031 -24.69 -16.71 -12.26
CA LYS A 1031 -25.64 -17.12 -11.22
C LYS A 1031 -26.28 -18.48 -11.50
N ILE A 1032 -26.60 -18.76 -12.77
CA ILE A 1032 -27.07 -20.08 -13.22
C ILE A 1032 -25.95 -21.12 -13.08
N LEU A 1033 -24.70 -20.73 -13.36
CA LEU A 1033 -23.53 -21.61 -13.22
C LEU A 1033 -23.25 -21.95 -11.75
N GLU A 1034 -23.42 -21.00 -10.82
CA GLU A 1034 -23.31 -21.25 -9.38
C GLU A 1034 -24.36 -22.26 -8.89
N GLU A 1035 -25.63 -22.14 -9.29
CA GLU A 1035 -26.67 -23.12 -8.94
C GLU A 1035 -26.38 -24.53 -9.51
N GLN A 1036 -25.82 -24.61 -10.73
CA GLN A 1036 -25.34 -25.86 -11.31
C GLN A 1036 -24.13 -26.44 -10.55
N PHE A 1037 -23.24 -25.59 -10.03
CA PHE A 1037 -22.09 -26.02 -9.24
C PHE A 1037 -22.53 -26.55 -7.86
N GLU A 1038 -23.47 -25.87 -7.20
CA GLU A 1038 -24.02 -26.23 -5.90
C GLU A 1038 -24.77 -27.59 -5.96
N THR A 1039 -25.52 -27.83 -7.04
CA THR A 1039 -26.22 -29.11 -7.26
C THR A 1039 -25.26 -30.24 -7.62
N THR A 1040 -24.24 -29.97 -8.43
CA THR A 1040 -23.19 -30.96 -8.76
C THR A 1040 -22.38 -31.35 -7.51
N LYS A 1041 -22.04 -30.38 -6.65
CA LYS A 1041 -21.36 -30.59 -5.38
C LYS A 1041 -22.16 -31.51 -4.45
N LYS A 1042 -23.46 -31.24 -4.25
CA LYS A 1042 -24.35 -32.11 -3.45
C LYS A 1042 -24.43 -33.55 -3.99
N ASN A 1043 -24.44 -33.72 -5.31
CA ASN A 1043 -24.39 -35.04 -5.93
C ASN A 1043 -23.05 -35.76 -5.69
N MET A 1044 -21.92 -35.05 -5.77
CA MET A 1044 -20.61 -35.63 -5.45
C MET A 1044 -20.46 -35.98 -3.97
N GLU A 1045 -20.94 -35.14 -3.05
CA GLU A 1045 -20.98 -35.42 -1.61
C GLU A 1045 -21.80 -36.68 -1.30
N LYS A 1046 -22.93 -36.87 -1.98
CA LYS A 1046 -23.75 -38.08 -1.86
C LYS A 1046 -23.00 -39.34 -2.32
N VAL A 1047 -22.42 -39.32 -3.53
CA VAL A 1047 -21.62 -40.44 -4.07
C VAL A 1047 -20.39 -40.74 -3.20
N PHE A 1048 -19.79 -39.72 -2.59
CA PHE A 1048 -18.70 -39.89 -1.63
C PHE A 1048 -19.19 -40.61 -0.36
N SER A 1049 -20.32 -40.20 0.22
CA SER A 1049 -20.88 -40.85 1.41
C SER A 1049 -21.25 -42.32 1.18
N GLU A 1050 -21.80 -42.65 0.01
CA GLU A 1050 -22.11 -44.03 -0.38
C GLU A 1050 -20.84 -44.89 -0.51
N LYS A 1051 -19.76 -44.34 -1.10
CA LYS A 1051 -18.47 -45.04 -1.22
C LYS A 1051 -17.75 -45.23 0.11
N VAL A 1052 -17.87 -44.28 1.05
CA VAL A 1052 -17.30 -44.43 2.40
C VAL A 1052 -17.97 -45.60 3.14
N ILE A 1053 -19.30 -45.74 3.03
CA ILE A 1053 -20.06 -46.83 3.66
C ILE A 1053 -19.68 -48.21 3.06
N ASP A 1054 -19.56 -48.32 1.73
CA ASP A 1054 -19.06 -49.54 1.07
C ASP A 1054 -17.62 -49.87 1.50
N TRP A 1055 -16.75 -48.87 1.64
CA TRP A 1055 -15.38 -49.07 2.10
C TRP A 1055 -15.31 -49.56 3.56
N GLU A 1056 -16.09 -48.97 4.48
CA GLU A 1056 -16.20 -49.42 5.87
C GLU A 1056 -16.71 -50.87 5.98
N LEU A 1057 -17.71 -51.24 5.17
CA LEU A 1057 -18.21 -52.62 5.12
C LEU A 1057 -17.13 -53.61 4.67
N ARG A 1058 -16.39 -53.29 3.61
CA ARG A 1058 -15.26 -54.11 3.12
C ARG A 1058 -14.11 -54.18 4.13
N LEU A 1059 -13.85 -53.12 4.87
CA LEU A 1059 -12.82 -53.10 5.93
C LEU A 1059 -13.21 -54.10 7.03
N LYS A 1060 -14.44 -54.03 7.51
CA LYS A 1060 -15.00 -54.91 8.55
C LYS A 1060 -15.05 -56.38 8.11
N GLU A 1061 -15.31 -56.64 6.83
CA GLU A 1061 -15.25 -57.98 6.25
C GLU A 1061 -13.81 -58.52 6.21
N ARG A 1062 -12.81 -57.68 5.91
CA ARG A 1062 -11.39 -58.03 5.97
C ARG A 1062 -10.92 -58.30 7.40
N GLU A 1063 -11.30 -57.46 8.37
CA GLU A 1063 -11.01 -57.67 9.80
C GLU A 1063 -11.54 -59.02 10.29
N ASN A 1064 -12.80 -59.36 9.95
CA ASN A 1064 -13.39 -60.64 10.31
C ASN A 1064 -12.65 -61.84 9.71
N LYS A 1065 -12.18 -61.73 8.45
CA LYS A 1065 -11.35 -62.77 7.80
C LYS A 1065 -9.98 -62.90 8.47
N LEU A 1066 -9.32 -61.79 8.78
CA LEU A 1066 -8.04 -61.77 9.49
C LEU A 1066 -8.16 -62.38 10.90
N ALA A 1067 -9.21 -62.03 11.63
CA ALA A 1067 -9.51 -62.58 12.96
C ALA A 1067 -9.94 -64.07 12.93
N ALA A 1068 -10.37 -64.62 11.79
CA ALA A 1068 -10.58 -66.05 11.60
C ALA A 1068 -9.24 -66.78 11.40
N VAL A 1069 -8.38 -66.27 10.51
CA VAL A 1069 -7.04 -66.81 10.26
C VAL A 1069 -6.18 -66.77 11.53
N GLU A 1070 -6.25 -65.70 12.33
CA GLU A 1070 -5.51 -65.62 13.60
C GLU A 1070 -5.96 -66.70 14.60
N ARG A 1071 -7.26 -67.03 14.63
CA ARG A 1071 -7.79 -68.12 15.49
C ARG A 1071 -7.30 -69.50 15.05
N GLU A 1072 -7.31 -69.78 13.75
CA GLU A 1072 -6.73 -71.03 13.21
C GLU A 1072 -5.24 -71.13 13.51
N GLN A 1073 -4.46 -70.06 13.30
CA GLN A 1073 -3.04 -70.06 13.62
C GLN A 1073 -2.76 -70.24 15.12
N ARG A 1074 -3.56 -69.63 16.01
CA ARG A 1074 -3.45 -69.88 17.46
C ARG A 1074 -3.75 -71.33 17.84
N GLN A 1075 -4.77 -71.96 17.25
CA GLN A 1075 -5.08 -73.38 17.47
C GLN A 1075 -3.97 -74.30 16.93
N LEU A 1076 -3.39 -73.98 15.78
CA LEU A 1076 -2.25 -74.71 15.20
C LEU A 1076 -0.98 -74.56 16.06
N LEU A 1077 -0.71 -73.36 16.58
CA LEU A 1077 0.40 -73.12 17.51
C LEU A 1077 0.19 -73.85 18.84
N GLN A 1078 -1.03 -73.89 19.36
CA GLN A 1078 -1.35 -74.58 20.61
C GLN A 1078 -1.17 -76.10 20.49
N SER A 1079 -1.72 -76.72 19.44
CA SER A 1079 -1.53 -78.16 19.17
C SER A 1079 -0.06 -78.54 18.88
N LYS A 1080 0.70 -77.67 18.20
CA LYS A 1080 2.16 -77.84 18.06
C LYS A 1080 2.89 -77.74 19.41
N ARG A 1081 2.43 -76.86 20.31
CA ARG A 1081 3.01 -76.70 21.66
C ARG A 1081 2.71 -77.91 22.54
N GLU A 1082 1.48 -78.41 22.53
CA GLU A 1082 1.09 -79.63 23.26
C GLU A 1082 1.90 -80.85 22.76
N ARG A 1083 2.15 -80.95 21.45
CA ARG A 1083 3.02 -82.00 20.87
C ARG A 1083 4.50 -81.82 21.21
N LEU A 1084 5.00 -80.59 21.30
CA LEU A 1084 6.34 -80.29 21.80
C LEU A 1084 6.48 -80.65 23.28
N ASP A 1085 5.48 -80.36 24.11
CA ASP A 1085 5.49 -80.71 25.54
C ASP A 1085 5.43 -82.24 25.74
N GLN A 1086 4.72 -82.98 24.88
CA GLN A 1086 4.76 -84.45 24.82
C GLN A 1086 6.15 -84.97 24.44
N LEU A 1087 6.72 -84.52 23.32
CA LEU A 1087 8.07 -84.89 22.89
C LEU A 1087 9.13 -84.50 23.92
N THR A 1088 8.96 -83.39 24.64
CA THR A 1088 9.86 -82.96 25.70
C THR A 1088 9.76 -83.88 26.91
N LYS A 1089 8.56 -84.36 27.27
CA LYS A 1089 8.41 -85.42 28.29
C LYS A 1089 9.05 -86.73 27.85
N GLU A 1090 8.81 -87.18 26.61
CA GLU A 1090 9.48 -88.38 26.08
C GLU A 1090 11.01 -88.25 26.12
N ILE A 1091 11.57 -87.08 25.77
CA ILE A 1091 13.00 -86.79 25.90
C ILE A 1091 13.45 -86.74 27.37
N GLN A 1092 12.62 -86.26 28.30
CA GLN A 1092 12.89 -86.23 29.74
C GLN A 1092 12.90 -87.66 30.34
N ASP A 1093 11.99 -88.52 29.89
CA ASP A 1093 11.85 -89.93 30.28
C ASP A 1093 12.98 -90.77 29.67
N ILE A 1094 13.40 -90.47 28.44
CA ILE A 1094 14.61 -91.02 27.82
C ILE A 1094 15.86 -90.55 28.58
N LYS A 1095 15.96 -89.26 28.95
CA LYS A 1095 17.09 -88.76 29.76
C LYS A 1095 17.17 -89.37 31.16
N THR A 1096 16.03 -89.65 31.80
CA THR A 1096 16.01 -90.32 33.12
C THR A 1096 16.30 -91.81 33.02
N SER A 1097 15.92 -92.48 31.93
CA SER A 1097 16.39 -93.86 31.67
C SER A 1097 17.85 -93.95 31.21
N MET A 1098 18.42 -92.87 30.66
CA MET A 1098 19.84 -92.78 30.27
C MET A 1098 20.81 -92.25 31.35
N GLY A 1099 20.34 -92.02 32.58
CA GLY A 1099 21.21 -91.96 33.76
C GLY A 1099 22.32 -90.90 33.79
N TYR A 1100 22.02 -89.64 33.48
CA TYR A 1100 22.96 -88.53 33.71
C TYR A 1100 22.61 -87.73 34.97
N ASN A 1101 23.46 -87.84 35.99
CA ASN A 1101 23.44 -87.03 37.21
C ASN A 1101 24.21 -85.70 37.00
N GLU A 1102 23.59 -84.57 37.31
CA GLU A 1102 24.30 -83.41 37.86
C GLU A 1102 23.55 -82.90 39.11
N ASN A 1103 24.28 -82.75 40.21
CA ASN A 1103 23.73 -82.54 41.55
C ASN A 1103 23.88 -81.09 42.03
N ALA A 1104 22.77 -80.53 42.54
CA ALA A 1104 22.69 -79.54 43.64
C ALA A 1104 23.31 -78.13 43.42
N SER A 1105 22.93 -77.03 44.10
CA SER A 1105 21.91 -76.73 45.13
C SER A 1105 21.64 -75.19 45.17
N SER A 1106 20.63 -74.60 45.83
CA SER A 1106 19.23 -74.97 46.17
C SER A 1106 18.56 -73.78 46.92
N LYS A 1107 17.20 -73.71 46.91
CA LYS A 1107 16.32 -72.87 47.79
C LYS A 1107 16.35 -71.33 47.53
N SER A 1108 15.28 -70.55 47.70
CA SER A 1108 13.87 -70.83 48.09
C SER A 1108 12.88 -69.72 47.62
N SER A 1109 11.63 -70.12 47.39
CA SER A 1109 10.40 -69.30 47.30
C SER A 1109 9.96 -68.77 48.71
N PRO A 1110 8.87 -67.98 48.96
CA PRO A 1110 7.59 -67.88 48.22
C PRO A 1110 6.84 -66.51 48.18
N GLY A 1111 5.66 -66.46 47.53
CA GLY A 1111 4.59 -65.51 47.92
C GLY A 1111 3.63 -64.94 46.84
N GLU A 1112 2.72 -65.74 46.27
CA GLU A 1112 1.54 -65.21 45.55
C GLU A 1112 0.34 -64.93 46.49
N LYS A 1113 -0.51 -63.95 46.11
CA LYS A 1113 -2.01 -63.87 46.18
C LYS A 1113 -2.44 -62.38 46.09
N LYS A 1114 -3.55 -61.94 45.49
CA LYS A 1114 -4.74 -62.60 44.88
C LYS A 1114 -5.59 -61.61 44.04
N LYS A 1115 -6.18 -62.07 42.91
CA LYS A 1115 -7.52 -61.75 42.29
C LYS A 1115 -7.88 -60.27 41.95
N LYS A 1116 -8.42 -59.95 40.75
CA LYS A 1116 -9.80 -60.18 40.19
C LYS A 1116 -10.91 -59.67 41.15
N SER A 1117 -12.03 -59.02 40.81
CA SER A 1117 -12.87 -58.88 39.58
C SER A 1117 -14.03 -57.88 39.92
N SER A 1118 -14.95 -57.41 39.05
CA SER A 1118 -15.00 -57.09 37.60
C SER A 1118 -16.43 -56.66 37.15
N THR A 1119 -16.55 -55.70 36.21
CA THR A 1119 -17.71 -55.46 35.29
C THR A 1119 -19.00 -54.80 35.82
N LEU A 1120 -19.42 -53.71 35.15
CA LEU A 1120 -20.79 -53.26 34.73
C LEU A 1120 -20.77 -51.71 34.57
N GLY A 1121 -21.17 -51.05 33.48
CA GLY A 1121 -21.68 -51.51 32.18
C GLY A 1121 -23.11 -51.02 31.88
N LEU A 1122 -23.27 -49.79 31.36
CA LEU A 1122 -24.45 -49.32 30.59
C LEU A 1122 -24.31 -47.82 30.20
N PHE A 1123 -24.23 -47.52 28.90
CA PHE A 1123 -25.25 -46.75 28.15
C PHE A 1123 -24.75 -46.45 26.72
N HIS A 1124 -25.43 -47.02 25.73
CA HIS A 1124 -25.34 -46.61 24.33
C HIS A 1124 -26.24 -45.38 24.08
N ARG A 1125 -25.89 -44.56 23.09
CA ARG A 1125 -26.80 -43.58 22.47
C ARG A 1125 -26.77 -43.77 20.96
N ASN A 1126 -27.95 -43.96 20.37
CA ASN A 1126 -28.16 -44.01 18.93
C ASN A 1126 -29.11 -42.88 18.50
N THR A 1127 -28.67 -42.09 17.52
CA THR A 1127 -29.44 -41.56 16.37
C THR A 1127 -30.80 -40.84 16.53
N LYS A 1128 -30.80 -39.58 16.01
CA LYS A 1128 -31.63 -39.04 14.91
C LYS A 1128 -32.93 -38.21 15.13
N HIS A 1129 -32.83 -36.99 14.57
CA HIS A 1129 -33.73 -36.27 13.63
C HIS A 1129 -34.95 -35.42 14.04
N GLU A 1130 -35.07 -34.34 13.24
CA GLU A 1130 -36.16 -33.35 13.02
C GLU A 1130 -36.51 -32.45 14.22
N ILE A 1131 -36.71 -31.14 14.05
CA ILE A 1131 -36.98 -30.32 12.84
C ILE A 1131 -35.78 -29.43 12.47
#